data_AF-A0A2J8XJ10-F1
#
_entry.id   AF-A0A2J8XJ10-F1
#
_cell.length_a   1.000
_cell.length_b   1.000
_cell.length_c   1.000
_cell.angle_alpha   90.00
_cell.angle_beta   90.00
_cell.angle_gamma   90.00
#
_symmetry.space_group_name_H-M   'P 1'
#
loop_
_entity.id
_entity.type
_entity.pdbx_description
1 polymer ?
#
loop_
_entity_poly.entity_id
_entity_poly.type
_entity_poly.pdbx_seq_one_letter_code
_entity_poly.pdbx_strand_id
1 'polypeptide(L)'
;VARLERNFYLTKRELERIQNELAAIQKELETLGAKYEAAILEKQKLQEEAEIMERRLIAADKLISGLGSENIRWLNDLDELMHRRVKLLGDCLLCAAFLSYEGAFTWEFRDEMVNRIWQNDILEREIPLSQPFRLESLLTDDVEISRWGSQGLPPDELSVQNGILTTRASRFPLCIDPQQQALNWIKRKEEKNSLRVASFNDPDFLKQLEMSIKYGTPFLFRDVDEYIDPVIDNVLEKNIKVSQGRQFIILGDKEVDYDSNFRLYLNTKLANPRYSPSVFGKAMVINYTVTLKGLEDQLLSVLVAYERRELEEQREHLIQETSENKNLLKDLEDSLLRELATSTGNMLDNVDLVHTLEETKSKATEVSEKLKLAEKTALDIDRLRDGYRPAARRGAILFFVLSEMALVNSMYQYSLIAFLEVFGLSLKKSLPDSILMKRLRNIMDTLTFNIYNYGCTGLFERHKLLFSFNMTIKIEQAEGRVPQEELDFFLKGNISLEKSKRKKPCAWLSDQGWEDIILLSEMFSDNFGQLPDDVENNQTVWQEWYDLDSLEQFPFPLGYDNNITPFQKLLILRCFRVDRVYRAVTDYVTVTMGEKYVQPPMISFEAIFEQSTPNSPIVFILSPGSDPASDLMKLAERSGFGGNRLKFLAMGQGQEKVALQLLETAVARGQWLMLQNCHLLVKWLKDLEKSLERITKPHPDFRLWLTTDPTKGFPIGILQKSLKVVTEPPNGLKLNMRATYFKISHEMLDQCPHPAFKPLVYVLAFFHAVVQERRKFGKIGWNVYYDFNESDFQVCMEILNTYLTKAFQQRDPRIPWGSLKYLIGEVMYGGRAIDSFDRRILTIYMDEYLGDFIFDTFQPFHFFRNKEVDYKIPVGDEKEKFVEAIEALPLANTPEVFGLHPNAEIGYYTQAARDMWAHLLELQPQTGESSSGISRDDYIGQVAKDIENKMPKVFDLDQVRKRLGTGISPTSVVLLQELERFNKLVVRMTKSLAELQRALAGEVGMSNELDDVARSLFIGHIPNIWRRLAPDTLKSLGNWMVYFLRRFSQYVLWLLLDGS
;
A
#
# COMPACT_ATOMS: atom_id res chain seq x y z
N VAL A 1 93.76 117.96 2.86
CA VAL A 1 93.75 116.80 3.76
C VAL A 1 92.60 116.88 4.78
N ALA A 2 92.54 117.90 5.65
CA ALA A 2 91.46 118.05 6.66
C ALA A 2 89.99 118.09 6.14
N ARG A 3 89.75 118.49 4.88
CA ARG A 3 88.41 118.50 4.27
C ARG A 3 87.95 117.12 3.78
N LEU A 4 88.89 116.22 3.46
CA LEU A 4 88.62 114.85 3.03
C LEU A 4 88.33 113.94 4.22
N GLU A 5 89.01 114.14 5.36
CA GLU A 5 88.72 113.40 6.61
C GLU A 5 87.33 113.70 7.15
N ARG A 6 86.87 114.97 7.06
CA ARG A 6 85.53 115.35 7.52
C ARG A 6 84.42 114.74 6.66
N ASN A 7 84.63 114.66 5.34
CA ASN A 7 83.70 113.97 4.43
C ASN A 7 83.69 112.47 4.65
N PHE A 8 84.85 111.83 4.89
CA PHE A 8 84.93 110.40 5.20
C PHE A 8 84.18 110.02 6.48
N TYR A 9 84.27 110.84 7.53
CA TYR A 9 83.51 110.61 8.77
C TYR A 9 81.99 110.83 8.61
N LEU A 10 81.58 111.76 7.74
CA LEU A 10 80.16 111.99 7.43
C LEU A 10 79.55 110.84 6.63
N THR A 11 80.20 110.42 5.53
CA THR A 11 79.71 109.28 4.75
C THR A 11 79.80 107.97 5.51
N LYS A 12 80.78 107.78 6.40
CA LYS A 12 80.84 106.59 7.26
C LYS A 12 79.66 106.52 8.24
N ARG A 13 79.28 107.66 8.86
CA ARG A 13 78.09 107.73 9.73
C ARG A 13 76.79 107.50 8.97
N GLU A 14 76.70 108.00 7.74
CA GLU A 14 75.51 107.83 6.91
C GLU A 14 75.38 106.39 6.41
N LEU A 15 76.51 105.75 6.10
CA LEU A 15 76.57 104.32 5.78
C LEU A 15 76.20 103.44 6.97
N GLU A 16 76.68 103.77 8.19
CA GLU A 16 76.28 103.09 9.43
C GLU A 16 74.77 103.27 9.74
N ARG A 17 74.20 104.45 9.46
CA ARG A 17 72.76 104.69 9.64
C ARG A 17 71.92 103.86 8.67
N ILE A 18 72.28 103.84 7.39
CA ILE A 18 71.58 103.07 6.36
C ILE A 18 71.73 101.57 6.61
N GLN A 19 72.90 101.10 7.06
CA GLN A 19 73.10 99.71 7.45
C GLN A 19 72.24 99.31 8.65
N ASN A 20 72.06 100.19 9.65
CA ASN A 20 71.17 99.94 10.77
C ASN A 20 69.68 99.93 10.37
N GLU A 21 69.26 100.81 9.46
CA GLU A 21 67.89 100.82 8.92
C GLU A 21 67.61 99.56 8.07
N LEU A 22 68.57 99.14 7.24
CA LEU A 22 68.47 97.88 6.48
C LEU A 22 68.39 96.67 7.40
N ALA A 23 69.21 96.62 8.47
CA ALA A 23 69.17 95.55 9.46
C ALA A 23 67.85 95.51 10.24
N ALA A 24 67.26 96.67 10.55
CA ALA A 24 65.96 96.75 11.21
C ALA A 24 64.82 96.25 10.30
N ILE A 25 64.82 96.67 9.03
CA ILE A 25 63.82 96.22 8.04
C ILE A 25 63.98 94.73 7.74
N GLN A 26 65.21 94.22 7.62
CA GLN A 26 65.44 92.77 7.45
C GLN A 26 64.93 91.97 8.65
N LYS A 27 65.12 92.47 9.87
CA LYS A 27 64.60 91.83 11.07
C LYS A 27 63.07 91.87 11.14
N GLU A 28 62.44 92.99 10.74
CA GLU A 28 60.98 93.05 10.61
C GLU A 28 60.46 92.10 9.54
N LEU A 29 61.12 92.02 8.39
CA LEU A 29 60.77 91.11 7.29
C LEU A 29 60.89 89.64 7.71
N GLU A 30 61.93 89.28 8.47
CA GLU A 30 62.08 87.93 9.06
C GLU A 30 60.96 87.64 10.07
N THR A 31 60.60 88.59 10.92
CA THR A 31 59.50 88.38 11.89
C THR A 31 58.12 88.30 11.21
N LEU A 32 57.87 89.08 10.15
CA LEU A 32 56.65 88.97 9.35
C LEU A 32 56.62 87.67 8.53
N GLY A 33 57.76 87.26 7.97
CA GLY A 33 57.92 86.00 7.26
C GLY A 33 57.59 84.80 8.15
N ALA A 34 58.14 84.78 9.37
CA ALA A 34 57.85 83.73 10.36
C ALA A 34 56.37 83.71 10.79
N LYS A 35 55.73 84.87 10.95
CA LYS A 35 54.29 84.96 11.26
C LYS A 35 53.41 84.52 10.09
N TYR A 36 53.80 84.83 8.87
CA TYR A 36 53.08 84.45 7.66
C TYR A 36 53.18 82.93 7.42
N GLU A 37 54.37 82.35 7.59
CA GLU A 37 54.54 80.89 7.56
C GLU A 37 53.73 80.19 8.65
N ALA A 38 53.74 80.71 9.89
CA ALA A 38 52.94 80.17 10.98
C ALA A 38 51.43 80.21 10.68
N ALA A 39 50.92 81.33 10.16
CA ALA A 39 49.51 81.48 9.80
C ALA A 39 49.10 80.62 8.60
N ILE A 40 49.98 80.40 7.62
CA ILE A 40 49.74 79.46 6.52
C ILE A 40 49.69 78.03 7.01
N LEU A 41 50.62 77.63 7.89
CA LEU A 41 50.62 76.31 8.52
C LEU A 41 49.35 76.07 9.32
N GLU A 42 48.91 77.07 10.09
CA GLU A 42 47.67 77.00 10.88
C GLU A 42 46.43 76.92 9.97
N LYS A 43 46.39 77.72 8.89
CA LYS A 43 45.31 77.64 7.89
C LYS A 43 45.27 76.26 7.21
N GLN A 44 46.41 75.71 6.79
CA GLN A 44 46.48 74.39 6.18
C GLN A 44 46.00 73.31 7.16
N LYS A 45 46.42 73.40 8.43
CA LYS A 45 45.94 72.51 9.50
C LYS A 45 44.42 72.56 9.67
N LEU A 46 43.85 73.75 9.78
CA LEU A 46 42.41 73.92 9.95
C LEU A 46 41.63 73.44 8.72
N GLN A 47 42.20 73.61 7.53
CA GLN A 47 41.58 73.16 6.28
C GLN A 47 41.61 71.63 6.14
N GLU A 48 42.73 70.99 6.52
CA GLU A 48 42.81 69.52 6.65
C GLU A 48 41.85 68.99 7.73
N GLU A 49 41.77 69.63 8.89
CA GLU A 49 40.84 69.26 9.96
C GLU A 49 39.37 69.38 9.53
N ALA A 50 39.02 70.43 8.77
CA ALA A 50 37.67 70.63 8.24
C ALA A 50 37.29 69.56 7.20
N GLU A 51 38.19 69.24 6.26
CA GLU A 51 37.95 68.18 5.27
C GLU A 51 37.81 66.79 5.93
N ILE A 52 38.62 66.52 6.97
CA ILE A 52 38.50 65.28 7.75
C ILE A 52 37.15 65.24 8.49
N MET A 53 36.72 66.35 9.10
CA MET A 53 35.41 66.43 9.76
C MET A 53 34.26 66.21 8.77
N GLU A 54 34.30 66.83 7.58
CA GLU A 54 33.26 66.69 6.56
C GLU A 54 33.13 65.24 6.08
N ARG A 55 34.26 64.57 5.79
CA ARG A 55 34.25 63.14 5.43
C ARG A 55 33.69 62.26 6.54
N ARG A 56 34.08 62.53 7.80
CA ARG A 56 33.55 61.79 8.97
C ARG A 56 32.06 62.01 9.15
N LEU A 57 31.56 63.20 8.88
CA LEU A 57 30.14 63.54 9.04
C LEU A 57 29.29 62.83 7.97
N ILE A 58 29.78 62.80 6.72
CA ILE A 58 29.14 62.03 5.63
C ILE A 58 29.16 60.53 5.93
N ALA A 59 30.28 59.99 6.41
CA ALA A 59 30.38 58.59 6.83
C ALA A 59 29.44 58.26 8.00
N ALA A 60 29.32 59.17 8.98
CA ALA A 60 28.42 59.01 10.13
C ALA A 60 26.95 59.01 9.70
N ASP A 61 26.54 59.93 8.84
CA ASP A 61 25.15 60.01 8.36
C ASP A 61 24.75 58.76 7.57
N LYS A 62 25.66 58.26 6.72
CA LYS A 62 25.49 56.97 6.03
C LYS A 62 25.40 55.78 6.98
N LEU A 63 26.24 55.71 8.01
CA LEU A 63 26.20 54.63 9.00
C LEU A 63 24.92 54.69 9.85
N ILE A 64 24.49 55.88 10.28
CA ILE A 64 23.29 56.07 11.10
C ILE A 64 22.02 55.76 10.30
N SER A 65 21.92 56.25 9.06
CA SER A 65 20.78 55.93 8.18
C SER A 65 20.81 54.45 7.72
N GLY A 66 21.99 53.89 7.50
CA GLY A 66 22.22 52.49 7.15
C GLY A 66 21.81 51.53 8.27
N LEU A 67 22.24 51.78 9.50
CA LEU A 67 22.00 50.92 10.67
C LEU A 67 20.72 51.28 11.43
N GLY A 68 20.12 52.44 11.19
CA GLY A 68 18.91 52.87 11.89
C GLY A 68 17.72 51.92 11.68
N SER A 69 17.56 51.40 10.46
CA SER A 69 16.53 50.39 10.16
C SER A 69 16.83 49.04 10.81
N GLU A 70 18.10 48.63 10.82
CA GLU A 70 18.52 47.37 11.47
C GLU A 70 18.39 47.45 12.99
N ASN A 71 18.68 48.59 13.60
CA ASN A 71 18.49 48.78 15.03
C ASN A 71 17.01 48.64 15.43
N ILE A 72 16.08 49.23 14.66
CA ILE A 72 14.64 49.06 14.90
C ILE A 72 14.25 47.59 14.72
N ARG A 73 14.78 46.92 13.68
CA ARG A 73 14.54 45.50 13.43
C ARG A 73 15.02 44.63 14.59
N TRP A 74 16.27 44.81 15.02
CA TRP A 74 16.85 44.07 16.14
C TRP A 74 16.16 44.35 17.47
N LEU A 75 15.65 45.57 17.69
CA LEU A 75 14.84 45.88 18.86
C LEU A 75 13.52 45.09 18.85
N ASN A 76 12.83 45.05 17.70
CA ASN A 76 11.63 44.24 17.54
C ASN A 76 11.92 42.74 17.68
N ASP A 77 13.01 42.25 17.04
CA ASP A 77 13.45 40.86 17.13
C ASP A 77 13.79 40.50 18.59
N LEU A 78 14.44 41.41 19.33
CA LEU A 78 14.78 41.22 20.73
C LEU A 78 13.54 41.16 21.63
N ASP A 79 12.56 42.05 21.42
CA ASP A 79 11.28 42.00 22.13
C ASP A 79 10.52 40.71 21.83
N GLU A 80 10.50 40.26 20.57
CA GLU A 80 9.90 38.98 20.18
C GLU A 80 10.62 37.79 20.84
N LEU A 81 11.96 37.78 20.82
CA LEU A 81 12.77 36.76 21.48
C LEU A 81 12.57 36.76 23.00
N MET A 82 12.36 37.92 23.64
CA MET A 82 12.03 38.01 25.06
C MET A 82 10.68 37.35 25.37
N HIS A 83 9.66 37.60 24.54
CA HIS A 83 8.37 36.92 24.65
C HIS A 83 8.48 35.41 24.39
N ARG A 84 9.25 35.01 23.37
CA ARG A 84 9.46 33.61 22.99
C ARG A 84 10.22 32.83 24.06
N ARG A 85 11.17 33.46 24.75
CA ARG A 85 11.93 32.86 25.86
C ARG A 85 11.04 32.35 26.99
N VAL A 86 9.95 33.05 27.31
CA VAL A 86 9.00 32.62 28.35
C VAL A 86 8.19 31.41 27.88
N LYS A 87 7.75 31.41 26.62
CA LYS A 87 6.94 30.35 26.00
C LYS A 87 7.75 29.10 25.62
N LEU A 88 9.08 29.25 25.53
CA LEU A 88 10.01 28.19 25.16
C LEU A 88 9.90 26.97 26.08
N LEU A 89 9.51 27.15 27.34
CA LEU A 89 9.43 26.06 28.31
C LEU A 89 8.34 25.05 27.92
N GLY A 90 7.15 25.53 27.52
CA GLY A 90 6.09 24.68 26.98
C GLY A 90 6.46 24.10 25.62
N ASP A 91 7.04 24.93 24.73
CA ASP A 91 7.43 24.50 23.38
C ASP A 91 8.48 23.36 23.43
N CYS A 92 9.51 23.50 24.28
CA CYS A 92 10.53 22.47 24.48
C CYS A 92 9.96 21.19 25.09
N LEU A 93 8.99 21.29 26.00
CA LEU A 93 8.35 20.12 26.60
C LEU A 93 7.61 19.28 25.53
N LEU A 94 6.81 19.94 24.68
CA LEU A 94 6.14 19.27 23.56
C LEU A 94 7.13 18.68 22.56
N CYS A 95 8.14 19.45 22.15
CA CYS A 95 9.15 18.98 21.20
C CYS A 95 9.96 17.79 21.76
N ALA A 96 10.31 17.80 23.05
CA ALA A 96 11.01 16.69 23.68
C ALA A 96 10.14 15.43 23.80
N ALA A 97 8.85 15.59 24.12
CA ALA A 97 7.89 14.49 24.13
C ALA A 97 7.74 13.88 22.73
N PHE A 98 7.59 14.73 21.71
CA PHE A 98 7.50 14.33 20.31
C PHE A 98 8.74 13.51 19.86
N LEU A 99 9.95 14.02 20.12
CA LEU A 99 11.20 13.35 19.74
C LEU A 99 11.43 12.01 20.46
N SER A 100 10.74 11.78 21.58
CA SER A 100 10.93 10.60 22.42
C SER A 100 9.92 9.48 22.16
N TYR A 101 8.67 9.83 21.87
CA TYR A 101 7.56 8.87 21.86
C TYR A 101 6.85 8.72 20.51
N GLU A 102 6.80 9.78 19.68
CA GLU A 102 5.85 9.83 18.55
C GLU A 102 6.28 9.04 17.32
N GLY A 103 7.56 8.66 17.20
CA GLY A 103 8.09 8.14 15.94
C GLY A 103 7.40 6.88 15.43
N ALA A 104 6.98 5.95 16.29
CA ALA A 104 6.40 4.69 15.85
C ALA A 104 4.95 4.83 15.35
N PHE A 105 4.27 5.93 15.66
CA PHE A 105 2.83 6.09 15.43
C PHE A 105 2.50 6.68 14.04
N THR A 106 1.25 6.49 13.61
CA THR A 106 0.71 7.09 12.38
C THR A 106 0.44 8.59 12.57
N TRP A 107 0.26 9.31 11.47
CA TRP A 107 0.01 10.75 11.52
C TRP A 107 -1.24 11.11 12.33
N GLU A 108 -2.35 10.37 12.19
CA GLU A 108 -3.60 10.67 12.90
C GLU A 108 -3.40 10.61 14.42
N PHE A 109 -2.68 9.58 14.88
CA PHE A 109 -2.39 9.39 16.30
C PHE A 109 -1.41 10.44 16.83
N ARG A 110 -0.40 10.82 16.04
CA ARG A 110 0.52 11.92 16.37
C ARG A 110 -0.22 13.25 16.52
N ASP A 111 -1.13 13.56 15.60
CA ASP A 111 -1.94 14.78 15.64
C ASP A 111 -2.83 14.82 16.89
N GLU A 112 -3.48 13.70 17.20
CA GLU A 112 -4.29 13.58 18.41
C GLU A 112 -3.45 13.75 19.67
N MET A 113 -2.34 13.02 19.79
CA MET A 113 -1.47 13.10 20.97
C MET A 113 -0.90 14.50 21.17
N VAL A 114 -0.28 15.08 20.13
CA VAL A 114 0.40 16.37 20.24
C VAL A 114 -0.59 17.54 20.34
N ASN A 115 -1.54 17.64 19.41
CA ASN A 115 -2.39 18.83 19.27
C ASN A 115 -3.66 18.75 20.13
N ARG A 116 -4.25 17.57 20.34
CA ARG A 116 -5.50 17.43 21.12
C ARG A 116 -5.28 17.09 22.58
N ILE A 117 -4.30 16.26 22.90
CA ILE A 117 -4.09 15.80 24.27
C ILE A 117 -3.03 16.65 24.97
N TRP A 118 -1.78 16.60 24.50
CA TRP A 118 -0.64 17.21 25.19
C TRP A 118 -0.70 18.73 25.20
N GLN A 119 -1.03 19.35 24.07
CA GLN A 119 -1.16 20.80 23.99
C GLN A 119 -2.25 21.31 24.95
N ASN A 120 -3.39 20.63 25.04
CA ASN A 120 -4.47 21.00 25.96
C ASN A 120 -4.08 20.79 27.44
N ASP A 121 -3.42 19.68 27.78
CA ASP A 121 -2.93 19.43 29.15
C ASP A 121 -1.91 20.48 29.60
N ILE A 122 -1.01 20.93 28.71
CA ILE A 122 -0.03 21.99 29.00
C ILE A 122 -0.72 23.34 29.26
N LEU A 123 -1.74 23.67 28.44
CA LEU A 123 -2.52 24.88 28.61
C LEU A 123 -3.36 24.87 29.89
N GLU A 124 -3.98 23.72 30.23
CA GLU A 124 -4.71 23.53 31.49
C GLU A 124 -3.81 23.67 32.73
N ARG A 125 -2.54 23.27 32.61
CA ARG A 125 -1.51 23.44 33.66
C ARG A 125 -0.92 24.85 33.73
N GLU A 126 -1.44 25.79 32.94
CA GLU A 126 -0.97 27.18 32.85
C GLU A 126 0.51 27.32 32.46
N ILE A 127 1.06 26.34 31.74
CA ILE A 127 2.44 26.41 31.24
C ILE A 127 2.45 27.29 29.98
N PRO A 128 3.29 28.34 29.91
CA PRO A 128 3.36 29.21 28.73
C PRO A 128 3.76 28.44 27.47
N LEU A 129 2.95 28.56 26.41
CA LEU A 129 3.14 27.89 25.14
C LEU A 129 2.90 28.86 23.97
N SER A 130 3.62 28.67 22.86
CA SER A 130 3.40 29.45 21.63
C SER A 130 2.09 29.03 20.93
N GLN A 131 1.30 30.00 20.47
CA GLN A 131 0.03 29.75 19.77
C GLN A 131 -0.02 30.58 18.47
N PRO A 132 -0.25 29.96 17.30
CA PRO A 132 -0.35 28.51 17.06
C PRO A 132 1.00 27.79 17.23
N PHE A 133 1.01 26.62 17.87
CA PHE A 133 2.21 25.79 18.01
C PHE A 133 2.49 25.03 16.71
N ARG A 134 3.77 25.00 16.28
CA ARG A 134 4.24 24.17 15.17
C ARG A 134 5.59 23.55 15.53
N LEU A 135 5.69 22.23 15.46
CA LEU A 135 6.92 21.46 15.75
C LEU A 135 8.13 21.95 14.93
N GLU A 136 7.88 22.28 13.67
CA GLU A 136 8.87 22.72 12.70
C GLU A 136 9.57 24.01 13.12
N SER A 137 8.89 24.88 13.88
CA SER A 137 9.39 26.22 14.21
C SER A 137 10.54 26.25 15.21
N LEU A 138 10.77 25.15 15.94
CA LEU A 138 11.83 25.02 16.95
C LEU A 138 12.89 23.99 16.55
N LEU A 139 12.49 22.88 15.94
CA LEU A 139 13.37 21.75 15.65
C LEU A 139 14.07 21.85 14.28
N THR A 140 13.57 22.72 13.41
CA THR A 140 14.03 22.91 12.03
C THR A 140 13.94 24.36 11.61
N ASP A 141 14.58 24.68 10.49
CA ASP A 141 14.42 25.94 9.78
C ASP A 141 13.85 25.65 8.39
N ASP A 142 13.16 26.63 7.78
CA ASP A 142 12.63 26.52 6.41
C ASP A 142 13.70 26.12 5.37
N VAL A 143 14.95 26.51 5.62
CA VAL A 143 16.10 26.15 4.78
C VAL A 143 16.35 24.64 4.84
N GLU A 144 16.31 24.03 6.03
CA GLU A 144 16.52 22.59 6.18
C GLU A 144 15.37 21.81 5.53
N ILE A 145 14.13 22.28 5.68
CA ILE A 145 12.94 21.67 5.08
C ILE A 145 13.04 21.72 3.54
N SER A 146 13.38 22.88 2.97
CA SER A 146 13.58 23.03 1.52
C SER A 146 14.72 22.14 1.00
N ARG A 147 15.81 22.02 1.79
CA ARG A 147 16.91 21.11 1.48
C ARG A 147 16.45 19.64 1.49
N TRP A 148 15.59 19.22 2.41
CA TRP A 148 15.03 17.87 2.39
C TRP A 148 14.13 17.65 1.17
N GLY A 149 13.36 18.67 0.79
CA GLY A 149 12.59 18.74 -0.45
C GLY A 149 13.43 18.39 -1.69
N SER A 150 14.54 19.12 -1.88
CA SER A 150 15.47 18.85 -2.99
C SER A 150 16.15 17.47 -2.91
N GLN A 151 16.28 16.89 -1.72
CA GLN A 151 16.81 15.54 -1.51
C GLN A 151 15.78 14.42 -1.75
N GLY A 152 14.53 14.76 -2.08
CA GLY A 152 13.47 13.81 -2.43
C GLY A 152 12.55 13.41 -1.26
N LEU A 153 12.60 14.12 -0.12
CA LEU A 153 11.58 14.02 0.91
C LEU A 153 10.42 14.96 0.53
N PRO A 154 9.16 14.51 0.47
CA PRO A 154 8.05 15.38 0.16
C PRO A 154 7.81 16.39 1.29
N PRO A 155 7.22 17.55 0.95
CA PRO A 155 6.99 18.64 1.89
C PRO A 155 5.72 18.46 2.74
N ASP A 156 5.19 17.24 2.86
CA ASP A 156 4.04 16.97 3.73
C ASP A 156 4.45 16.94 5.21
N GLU A 157 3.53 17.30 6.11
CA GLU A 157 3.79 17.42 7.54
C GLU A 157 4.35 16.13 8.16
N LEU A 158 3.85 14.95 7.75
CA LEU A 158 4.36 13.68 8.25
C LEU A 158 5.81 13.44 7.80
N SER A 159 6.12 13.67 6.52
CA SER A 159 7.48 13.53 6.01
C SER A 159 8.44 14.50 6.70
N VAL A 160 8.03 15.76 6.92
CA VAL A 160 8.85 16.75 7.64
C VAL A 160 9.08 16.29 9.10
N GLN A 161 8.03 15.86 9.80
CA GLN A 161 8.13 15.26 11.13
C GLN A 161 9.07 14.05 11.17
N ASN A 162 8.99 13.16 10.18
CA ASN A 162 9.87 12.01 10.06
C ASN A 162 11.32 12.43 9.76
N GLY A 163 11.51 13.50 8.98
CA GLY A 163 12.80 14.15 8.77
C GLY A 163 13.40 14.69 10.06
N ILE A 164 12.58 15.36 10.89
CA ILE A 164 12.95 15.84 12.22
C ILE A 164 13.37 14.67 13.11
N LEU A 165 12.56 13.62 13.21
CA LEU A 165 12.87 12.43 14.03
C LEU A 165 14.17 11.75 13.57
N THR A 166 14.40 11.64 12.26
CA THR A 166 15.60 11.00 11.71
C THR A 166 16.87 11.83 11.95
N THR A 167 16.75 13.16 12.05
CA THR A 167 17.90 14.06 12.15
C THR A 167 18.22 14.54 13.56
N ARG A 168 17.19 14.78 14.38
CA ARG A 168 17.28 15.41 15.70
C ARG A 168 17.09 14.44 16.86
N ALA A 169 16.53 13.23 16.64
CA ALA A 169 16.37 12.27 17.73
C ALA A 169 17.72 11.84 18.31
N SER A 170 17.72 11.55 19.62
CA SER A 170 18.92 11.17 20.36
C SER A 170 19.39 9.75 20.04
N ARG A 171 18.47 8.83 19.71
CA ARG A 171 18.73 7.43 19.35
C ARG A 171 18.86 7.28 17.84
N PHE A 172 19.54 6.22 17.40
CA PHE A 172 19.65 5.96 15.96
C PHE A 172 18.29 5.56 15.37
N PRO A 173 17.93 6.10 14.18
CA PRO A 173 16.63 5.85 13.57
C PRO A 173 16.54 4.48 12.92
N LEU A 174 15.43 3.79 13.17
CA LEU A 174 14.97 2.60 12.46
C LEU A 174 13.71 2.97 11.68
N CYS A 175 13.85 3.13 10.37
CA CYS A 175 12.78 3.55 9.48
C CYS A 175 11.98 2.35 8.98
N ILE A 176 10.69 2.28 9.35
CA ILE A 176 9.71 1.35 8.79
C ILE A 176 9.19 1.96 7.49
N ASP A 177 9.71 1.49 6.35
CA ASP A 177 9.58 2.15 5.05
C ASP A 177 9.30 1.12 3.95
N PRO A 178 8.07 0.60 3.86
CA PRO A 178 7.70 -0.39 2.85
C PRO A 178 7.80 0.15 1.41
N GLN A 179 7.69 1.47 1.21
CA GLN A 179 7.79 2.13 -0.09
C GLN A 179 9.21 2.61 -0.45
N GLN A 180 10.20 2.42 0.43
CA GLN A 180 11.62 2.81 0.23
C GLN A 180 11.87 4.31 0.00
N GLN A 181 10.99 5.16 0.52
CA GLN A 181 11.11 6.60 0.42
C GLN A 181 12.24 7.15 1.31
N ALA A 182 12.25 6.75 2.58
CA ALA A 182 13.31 7.12 3.53
C ALA A 182 14.66 6.59 3.07
N LEU A 183 14.68 5.35 2.54
CA LEU A 183 15.89 4.73 1.98
C LEU A 183 16.53 5.61 0.90
N ASN A 184 15.72 6.09 -0.05
CA ASN A 184 16.21 6.90 -1.16
C ASN A 184 16.62 8.31 -0.71
N TRP A 185 15.87 8.90 0.22
CA TRP A 185 16.20 10.19 0.82
C TRP A 185 17.53 10.15 1.58
N ILE A 186 17.74 9.16 2.46
CA ILE A 186 18.98 8.99 3.24
C ILE A 186 20.19 8.80 2.30
N LYS A 187 20.03 8.00 1.23
CA LYS A 187 21.09 7.82 0.22
C LYS A 187 21.51 9.13 -0.43
N ARG A 188 20.55 9.96 -0.85
CA ARG A 188 20.83 11.27 -1.48
C ARG A 188 21.40 12.28 -0.47
N LYS A 189 20.90 12.27 0.76
CA LYS A 189 21.36 13.16 1.83
C LYS A 189 22.82 12.91 2.22
N GLU A 190 23.18 11.63 2.40
CA GLU A 190 24.52 11.21 2.86
C GLU A 190 25.49 10.88 1.70
N GLU A 191 25.09 11.15 0.45
CA GLU A 191 25.91 10.88 -0.74
C GLU A 191 27.28 11.57 -0.67
N LYS A 192 27.30 12.84 -0.27
CA LYS A 192 28.54 13.62 -0.07
C LYS A 192 29.42 13.08 1.07
N ASN A 193 28.83 12.36 2.02
CA ASN A 193 29.50 11.83 3.21
C ASN A 193 29.98 10.38 3.03
N SER A 194 29.94 9.83 1.80
CA SER A 194 30.38 8.46 1.49
C SER A 194 29.64 7.36 2.27
N LEU A 195 28.30 7.42 2.26
CA LEU A 195 27.42 6.42 2.88
C LEU A 195 27.78 4.98 2.49
N ARG A 196 27.93 4.11 3.50
CA ARG A 196 28.05 2.66 3.31
C ARG A 196 26.71 1.97 3.55
N VAL A 197 26.32 1.08 2.64
CA VAL A 197 25.06 0.33 2.70
C VAL A 197 25.35 -1.16 2.75
N ALA A 198 24.84 -1.86 3.76
CA ALA A 198 24.98 -3.30 3.93
C ALA A 198 23.70 -3.92 4.52
N SER A 199 23.55 -5.24 4.45
CA SER A 199 22.50 -5.99 5.15
C SER A 199 23.13 -6.88 6.23
N PHE A 200 22.35 -7.27 7.26
CA PHE A 200 22.80 -8.26 8.26
C PHE A 200 23.14 -9.62 7.65
N ASN A 201 22.61 -9.90 6.46
CA ASN A 201 22.90 -11.13 5.72
C ASN A 201 24.26 -11.12 5.00
N ASP A 202 24.96 -9.98 4.94
CA ASP A 202 26.24 -9.86 4.24
C ASP A 202 27.38 -10.34 5.15
N PRO A 203 28.19 -11.35 4.76
CA PRO A 203 29.18 -11.95 5.67
C PRO A 203 30.27 -10.98 6.17
N ASP A 204 30.50 -9.88 5.45
CA ASP A 204 31.49 -8.85 5.80
C ASP A 204 30.89 -7.61 6.49
N PHE A 205 29.59 -7.60 6.84
CA PHE A 205 28.94 -6.41 7.40
C PHE A 205 29.65 -5.91 8.68
N LEU A 206 30.12 -6.81 9.54
CA LEU A 206 30.81 -6.46 10.79
C LEU A 206 32.11 -5.70 10.54
N LYS A 207 32.91 -6.13 9.55
CA LYS A 207 34.16 -5.45 9.20
C LYS A 207 33.89 -4.07 8.61
N GLN A 208 32.86 -3.96 7.77
CA GLN A 208 32.46 -2.69 7.19
C GLN A 208 31.96 -1.71 8.26
N LEU A 209 31.17 -2.21 9.21
CA LEU A 209 30.71 -1.43 10.36
C LEU A 209 31.89 -0.97 11.26
N GLU A 210 32.84 -1.86 11.55
CA GLU A 210 34.07 -1.55 12.29
C GLU A 210 34.85 -0.40 11.63
N MET A 211 35.05 -0.46 10.30
CA MET A 211 35.69 0.63 9.56
C MET A 211 34.86 1.92 9.60
N SER A 212 33.54 1.82 9.46
CA SER A 212 32.68 3.00 9.44
C SER A 212 32.65 3.73 10.78
N ILE A 213 32.65 3.02 11.90
CA ILE A 213 32.74 3.60 13.25
C ILE A 213 34.10 4.29 13.43
N LYS A 214 35.19 3.66 12.98
CA LYS A 214 36.55 4.20 13.11
C LYS A 214 36.81 5.46 12.28
N TYR A 215 36.24 5.52 11.08
CA TYR A 215 36.45 6.64 10.14
C TYR A 215 35.29 7.65 10.12
N GLY A 216 34.28 7.49 10.97
CA GLY A 216 33.14 8.41 11.04
C GLY A 216 32.24 8.42 9.81
N THR A 217 32.28 7.38 8.98
CA THR A 217 31.43 7.31 7.77
C THR A 217 30.02 6.85 8.12
N PRO A 218 28.95 7.48 7.59
CA PRO A 218 27.58 7.04 7.81
C PRO A 218 27.38 5.60 7.32
N PHE A 219 26.62 4.82 8.08
CA PHE A 219 26.32 3.41 7.79
C PHE A 219 24.80 3.19 7.79
N LEU A 220 24.31 2.49 6.77
CA LEU A 220 22.89 2.16 6.61
C LEU A 220 22.70 0.64 6.50
N PHE A 221 21.97 0.07 7.44
CA PHE A 221 21.45 -1.28 7.33
C PHE A 221 20.17 -1.28 6.50
N ARG A 222 20.21 -1.97 5.35
CA ARG A 222 19.02 -2.22 4.51
C ARG A 222 18.36 -3.53 4.87
N ASP A 223 17.04 -3.59 4.67
CA ASP A 223 16.23 -4.80 4.78
C ASP A 223 16.40 -5.50 6.13
N VAL A 224 16.24 -4.73 7.21
CA VAL A 224 16.29 -5.25 8.57
C VAL A 224 14.99 -6.02 8.85
N ASP A 225 15.12 -7.33 9.06
CA ASP A 225 14.03 -8.20 9.46
C ASP A 225 13.62 -7.95 10.93
N GLU A 226 12.74 -8.78 11.49
CA GLU A 226 12.34 -8.72 12.91
C GLU A 226 13.49 -9.07 13.87
N TYR A 227 14.49 -9.82 13.39
CA TYR A 227 15.67 -10.19 14.16
C TYR A 227 16.81 -9.19 13.91
N ILE A 228 17.21 -8.50 14.97
CA ILE A 228 18.40 -7.63 15.00
C ILE A 228 19.50 -8.36 15.76
N ASP A 229 20.67 -8.49 15.16
CA ASP A 229 21.80 -9.18 15.80
C ASP A 229 22.28 -8.40 17.04
N PRO A 230 22.29 -9.02 18.25
CA PRO A 230 22.72 -8.35 19.47
C PRO A 230 24.16 -7.80 19.43
N VAL A 231 25.01 -8.25 18.50
CA VAL A 231 26.38 -7.74 18.34
C VAL A 231 26.41 -6.22 18.13
N ILE A 232 25.36 -5.63 17.55
CA ILE A 232 25.28 -4.18 17.34
C ILE A 232 24.59 -3.41 18.48
N ASP A 233 24.13 -4.08 19.54
CA ASP A 233 23.40 -3.45 20.64
C ASP A 233 24.20 -2.32 21.30
N ASN A 234 25.49 -2.53 21.57
CA ASN A 234 26.36 -1.52 22.15
C ASN A 234 26.49 -0.26 21.28
N VAL A 235 26.40 -0.43 19.95
CA VAL A 235 26.42 0.68 18.99
C VAL A 235 25.07 1.40 19.01
N LEU A 236 23.96 0.65 18.98
CA LEU A 236 22.60 1.21 19.03
C LEU A 236 22.35 2.03 20.30
N GLU A 237 22.77 1.52 21.46
CA GLU A 237 22.66 2.19 22.75
C GLU A 237 23.65 3.35 22.93
N LYS A 238 24.57 3.57 21.99
CA LYS A 238 25.66 4.55 22.09
C LYS A 238 26.46 4.38 23.40
N ASN A 239 26.79 3.14 23.75
CA ASN A 239 27.57 2.82 24.96
C ASN A 239 29.07 3.14 24.77
N ILE A 240 29.36 4.44 24.60
CA ILE A 240 30.69 4.99 24.36
C ILE A 240 31.45 5.01 25.68
N LYS A 241 32.53 4.25 25.75
CA LYS A 241 33.44 4.24 26.90
C LYS A 241 34.59 5.19 26.63
N VAL A 242 34.94 5.99 27.64
CA VAL A 242 36.10 6.89 27.60
C VAL A 242 37.17 6.32 28.51
N SER A 243 38.29 5.88 27.94
CA SER A 243 39.47 5.46 28.71
C SER A 243 40.71 6.20 28.21
N GLN A 244 41.44 6.84 29.12
CA GLN A 244 42.67 7.59 28.82
C GLN A 244 42.53 8.62 27.67
N GLY A 245 41.36 9.27 27.54
CA GLY A 245 41.10 10.25 26.48
C GLY A 245 40.69 9.67 25.12
N ARG A 246 40.69 8.33 24.98
CA ARG A 246 40.21 7.60 23.80
C ARG A 246 38.74 7.23 23.98
N GLN A 247 37.89 7.60 23.02
CA GLN A 247 36.50 7.17 22.96
C GLN A 247 36.41 5.88 22.12
N PHE A 248 35.85 4.81 22.69
CA PHE A 248 35.70 3.54 21.99
C PHE A 248 34.37 2.87 22.33
N ILE A 249 33.90 2.03 21.42
CA ILE A 249 32.73 1.15 21.59
C ILE A 249 33.18 -0.29 21.46
N ILE A 250 32.58 -1.18 22.26
CA ILE A 250 32.81 -2.63 22.16
C ILE A 250 31.85 -3.21 21.13
N LEU A 251 32.36 -3.67 20.00
CA LEU A 251 31.60 -4.34 18.95
C LEU A 251 31.89 -5.85 19.00
N GLY A 252 30.94 -6.64 19.51
CA GLY A 252 31.17 -8.04 19.85
C GLY A 252 32.27 -8.17 20.92
N ASP A 253 33.41 -8.76 20.54
CA ASP A 253 34.57 -8.95 21.43
C ASP A 253 35.69 -7.91 21.19
N LYS A 254 35.51 -6.95 20.25
CA LYS A 254 36.55 -6.00 19.85
C LYS A 254 36.28 -4.58 20.34
N GLU A 255 37.33 -3.87 20.74
CA GLU A 255 37.30 -2.43 20.99
C GLU A 255 37.55 -1.64 19.70
N VAL A 256 36.60 -0.80 19.30
CA VAL A 256 36.65 0.02 18.10
C VAL A 256 36.63 1.49 18.48
N ASP A 257 37.57 2.26 17.91
CA ASP A 257 37.62 3.72 18.05
C ASP A 257 36.34 4.38 17.54
N TYR A 258 35.71 5.21 18.37
CA TYR A 258 34.47 5.89 18.01
C TYR A 258 34.75 7.31 17.51
N ASP A 259 34.34 7.60 16.27
CA ASP A 259 34.33 8.95 15.73
C ASP A 259 32.96 9.63 15.96
N SER A 260 32.98 10.91 16.36
CA SER A 260 31.75 11.66 16.66
C SER A 260 30.87 11.95 15.43
N ASN A 261 31.43 11.88 14.23
CA ASN A 261 30.68 12.07 12.97
C ASN A 261 29.92 10.80 12.54
N PHE A 262 30.18 9.66 13.17
CA PHE A 262 29.52 8.40 12.84
C PHE A 262 28.00 8.50 13.03
N ARG A 263 27.25 8.07 12.00
CA ARG A 263 25.79 7.95 12.04
C ARG A 263 25.36 6.59 11.54
N LEU A 264 24.42 5.97 12.26
CA LEU A 264 23.83 4.69 11.91
C LEU A 264 22.36 4.88 11.55
N TYR A 265 21.94 4.29 10.43
CA TYR A 265 20.56 4.25 9.96
C TYR A 265 20.13 2.79 9.78
N LEU A 266 18.89 2.45 10.14
CA LEU A 266 18.30 1.15 9.87
C LEU A 266 17.03 1.34 9.04
N ASN A 267 16.77 0.45 8.08
CA ASN A 267 15.61 0.49 7.21
C ASN A 267 14.99 -0.90 7.08
N THR A 268 13.66 -0.99 7.14
CA THR A 268 12.91 -2.23 6.88
C THR A 268 11.83 -2.04 5.83
N LYS A 269 11.68 -3.03 4.94
CA LYS A 269 10.61 -3.12 3.93
C LYS A 269 9.29 -3.66 4.51
N LEU A 270 9.31 -4.20 5.73
CA LEU A 270 8.13 -4.76 6.36
C LEU A 270 7.21 -3.62 6.81
N ALA A 271 5.94 -3.65 6.41
CA ALA A 271 4.99 -2.58 6.77
C ALA A 271 4.63 -2.58 8.26
N ASN A 272 4.59 -3.76 8.90
CA ASN A 272 4.27 -3.89 10.32
C ASN A 272 5.16 -4.97 10.99
N PRO A 273 6.43 -4.67 11.26
CA PRO A 273 7.37 -5.59 11.91
C PRO A 273 7.07 -5.75 13.41
N ARG A 274 7.16 -6.97 13.92
CA ARG A 274 6.97 -7.24 15.36
C ARG A 274 8.28 -7.10 16.13
N TYR A 275 8.56 -5.90 16.62
CA TYR A 275 9.73 -5.64 17.47
C TYR A 275 9.43 -5.82 18.96
N SER A 276 10.43 -6.30 19.71
CA SER A 276 10.34 -6.38 21.17
C SER A 276 10.49 -4.98 21.81
N PRO A 277 9.98 -4.77 23.04
CA PRO A 277 10.14 -3.49 23.75
C PRO A 277 11.60 -3.02 23.90
N SER A 278 12.56 -3.96 23.93
CA SER A 278 13.97 -3.61 23.98
C SER A 278 14.44 -2.84 22.75
N VAL A 279 13.89 -3.12 21.56
CA VAL A 279 14.26 -2.42 20.32
C VAL A 279 13.81 -0.95 20.39
N PHE A 280 12.59 -0.69 20.87
CA PHE A 280 12.09 0.68 21.07
C PHE A 280 12.87 1.46 22.13
N GLY A 281 13.46 0.76 23.11
CA GLY A 281 14.39 1.36 24.07
C GLY A 281 15.74 1.75 23.46
N LYS A 282 16.26 0.94 22.53
CA LYS A 282 17.60 1.09 21.93
C LYS A 282 17.63 2.00 20.70
N ALA A 283 16.60 1.94 19.86
CA ALA A 283 16.53 2.67 18.59
C ALA A 283 15.26 3.53 18.53
N MET A 284 15.31 4.62 17.76
CA MET A 284 14.14 5.42 17.45
C MET A 284 13.40 4.79 16.28
N VAL A 285 12.32 4.07 16.55
CA VAL A 285 11.48 3.49 15.48
C VAL A 285 10.62 4.59 14.87
N ILE A 286 10.71 4.76 13.55
CA ILE A 286 10.01 5.81 12.80
C ILE A 286 9.14 5.17 11.74
N ASN A 287 7.84 5.46 11.77
CA ASN A 287 6.90 5.03 10.76
C ASN A 287 6.95 5.97 9.53
N TYR A 288 7.50 5.44 8.43
CA TYR A 288 7.59 6.10 7.13
C TYR A 288 6.51 5.61 6.15
N THR A 289 5.48 4.91 6.63
CA THR A 289 4.37 4.47 5.79
C THR A 289 3.68 5.69 5.17
N VAL A 290 3.62 5.70 3.84
CA VAL A 290 3.05 6.81 3.07
C VAL A 290 1.56 6.95 3.37
N THR A 291 1.10 8.17 3.65
CA THR A 291 -0.32 8.49 3.82
C THR A 291 -1.01 8.74 2.49
N LEU A 292 -2.35 8.70 2.47
CA LEU A 292 -3.12 9.01 1.26
C LEU A 292 -2.80 10.39 0.70
N LYS A 293 -2.71 11.40 1.58
CA LYS A 293 -2.35 12.77 1.22
C LYS A 293 -0.91 12.89 0.70
N GLY A 294 0.05 12.24 1.37
CA GLY A 294 1.45 12.26 0.94
C GLY A 294 1.64 11.65 -0.46
N LEU A 295 0.96 10.53 -0.74
CA LEU A 295 1.01 9.91 -2.06
C LEU A 295 0.26 10.74 -3.12
N GLU A 296 -0.87 11.35 -2.76
CA GLU A 296 -1.60 12.27 -3.63
C GLU A 296 -0.70 13.41 -4.11
N ASP A 297 0.04 14.05 -3.20
CA ASP A 297 0.95 15.15 -3.56
C ASP A 297 2.12 14.68 -4.42
N GLN A 298 2.63 13.47 -4.19
CA GLN A 298 3.67 12.86 -5.04
C GLN A 298 3.15 12.56 -6.45
N LEU A 299 1.96 11.96 -6.57
CA LEU A 299 1.34 11.68 -7.87
C LEU A 299 0.95 12.96 -8.60
N LEU A 300 0.58 14.01 -7.86
CA LEU A 300 0.29 15.32 -8.43
C LEU A 300 1.52 15.90 -9.12
N SER A 301 2.70 15.83 -8.48
CA SER A 301 3.96 16.27 -9.11
C SER A 301 4.29 15.44 -10.36
N VAL A 302 4.09 14.11 -10.34
CA VAL A 302 4.30 13.27 -11.53
C VAL A 302 3.33 13.63 -12.67
N LEU A 303 2.07 13.87 -12.35
CA LEU A 303 1.03 14.23 -13.30
C LEU A 303 1.30 15.60 -13.94
N VAL A 304 1.62 16.61 -13.14
CA VAL A 304 1.93 17.96 -13.64
C VAL A 304 3.24 17.97 -14.42
N ALA A 305 4.27 17.23 -13.99
CA ALA A 305 5.50 17.07 -14.78
C ALA A 305 5.24 16.50 -16.18
N TYR A 306 4.24 15.63 -16.32
CA TYR A 306 3.87 15.06 -17.61
C TYR A 306 2.99 15.99 -18.46
N GLU A 307 1.94 16.57 -17.88
CA GLU A 307 0.97 17.41 -18.61
C GLU A 307 1.48 18.84 -18.88
N ARG A 308 2.19 19.42 -17.91
CA ARG A 308 2.72 20.80 -17.93
C ARG A 308 4.11 20.85 -17.32
N ARG A 309 5.06 20.24 -18.02
CA ARG A 309 6.47 20.18 -17.63
C ARG A 309 7.05 21.56 -17.26
N GLU A 310 6.69 22.61 -17.99
CA GLU A 310 7.14 23.99 -17.72
C GLU A 310 6.75 24.48 -16.33
N LEU A 311 5.55 24.13 -15.83
CA LEU A 311 5.10 24.54 -14.49
C LEU A 311 5.88 23.81 -13.39
N GLU A 312 6.17 22.51 -13.58
CA GLU A 312 6.93 21.76 -12.58
C GLU A 312 8.42 22.17 -12.59
N GLU A 313 9.01 22.44 -13.76
CA GLU A 313 10.38 22.98 -13.84
C GLU A 313 10.47 24.38 -13.21
N GLN A 314 9.47 25.25 -13.43
CA GLN A 314 9.38 26.55 -12.75
C GLN A 314 9.28 26.40 -11.24
N ARG A 315 8.50 25.43 -10.75
CA ARG A 315 8.37 25.12 -9.33
C ARG A 315 9.69 24.63 -8.74
N GLU A 316 10.35 23.67 -9.39
CA GLU A 316 11.64 23.14 -8.93
C GLU A 316 12.72 24.23 -8.90
N HIS A 317 12.79 25.06 -9.93
CA HIS A 317 13.69 26.21 -9.98
C HIS A 317 13.37 27.21 -8.87
N LEU A 318 12.08 27.53 -8.66
CA LEU A 318 11.65 28.44 -7.61
C LEU A 318 12.01 27.92 -6.20
N ILE A 319 11.90 26.61 -5.96
CA ILE A 319 12.29 25.98 -4.68
C ILE A 319 13.80 26.09 -4.47
N GLN A 320 14.61 25.81 -5.49
CA GLN A 320 16.07 25.94 -5.43
C GLN A 320 16.48 27.40 -5.20
N GLU A 321 15.94 28.32 -5.99
CA GLU A 321 16.21 29.75 -5.89
C GLU A 321 15.76 30.32 -4.53
N THR A 322 14.62 29.90 -4.00
CA THR A 322 14.16 30.28 -2.66
C THR A 322 15.10 29.76 -1.58
N SER A 323 15.60 28.53 -1.71
CA SER A 323 16.58 27.97 -0.77
C SER A 323 17.91 28.71 -0.81
N GLU A 324 18.41 29.03 -2.01
CA GLU A 324 19.66 29.77 -2.20
C GLU A 324 19.53 31.20 -1.70
N ASN A 325 18.42 31.87 -1.99
CA ASN A 325 18.13 33.23 -1.52
C ASN A 325 17.98 33.29 0.01
N LYS A 326 17.31 32.31 0.64
CA LYS A 326 17.23 32.25 2.12
C LYS A 326 18.60 32.03 2.75
N ASN A 327 19.44 31.16 2.19
CA ASN A 327 20.82 30.97 2.65
C ASN A 327 21.65 32.25 2.48
N LEU A 328 21.59 32.87 1.31
CA LEU A 328 22.30 34.09 1.00
C LEU A 328 21.89 35.23 1.95
N LEU A 329 20.61 35.36 2.28
CA LEU A 329 20.13 36.35 3.24
C LEU A 329 20.79 36.16 4.61
N LYS A 330 20.85 34.93 5.10
CA LYS A 330 21.50 34.60 6.37
C LYS A 330 23.01 34.87 6.33
N ASP A 331 23.69 34.47 5.26
CA ASP A 331 25.12 34.71 5.08
C ASP A 331 25.45 36.22 5.01
N LEU A 332 24.58 37.01 4.37
CA LEU A 332 24.71 38.47 4.32
C LEU A 332 24.52 39.11 5.71
N GLU A 333 23.56 38.63 6.51
CA GLU A 333 23.36 39.08 7.89
C GLU A 333 24.54 38.73 8.81
N ASP A 334 25.01 37.49 8.74
CA ASP A 334 26.18 37.02 9.50
C ASP A 334 27.44 37.79 9.09
N SER A 335 27.59 38.10 7.80
CA SER A 335 28.70 38.92 7.30
C SER A 335 28.61 40.36 7.82
N LEU A 336 27.41 40.97 7.81
CA LEU A 336 27.19 42.31 8.34
C LEU A 336 27.53 42.38 9.85
N LEU A 337 27.10 41.39 10.63
CA LEU A 337 27.45 41.28 12.06
C LEU A 337 28.95 41.05 12.28
N ARG A 338 29.58 40.22 11.45
CA ARG A 338 31.02 39.95 11.54
C ARG A 338 31.83 41.20 11.23
N GLU A 339 31.53 41.92 10.16
CA GLU A 339 32.24 43.15 9.79
C GLU A 339 32.12 44.22 10.89
N LEU A 340 30.93 44.36 11.52
CA LEU A 340 30.74 45.25 12.67
C LEU A 340 31.58 44.81 13.88
N ALA A 341 31.57 43.51 14.22
CA ALA A 341 32.30 42.97 15.37
C ALA A 341 33.82 42.98 15.21
N THR A 342 34.32 42.88 13.98
CA THR A 342 35.77 42.83 13.67
C THR A 342 36.37 44.24 13.57
N SER A 343 35.54 45.28 13.48
CA SER A 343 36.00 46.65 13.41
C SER A 343 36.57 47.14 14.76
N THR A 344 37.90 47.22 14.85
CA THR A 344 38.60 47.81 15.99
C THR A 344 39.23 49.15 15.58
N GLY A 345 38.68 50.27 16.05
CA GLY A 345 39.15 51.63 15.72
C GLY A 345 38.00 52.62 15.49
N ASN A 346 38.31 53.79 14.93
CA ASN A 346 37.29 54.78 14.57
C ASN A 346 36.57 54.35 13.28
N MET A 347 35.35 53.82 13.39
CA MET A 347 34.57 53.26 12.26
C MET A 347 34.33 54.26 11.14
N LEU A 348 34.36 55.56 11.45
CA LEU A 348 34.16 56.66 10.50
C LEU A 348 35.31 56.85 9.52
N ASP A 349 36.52 56.37 9.85
CA ASP A 349 37.71 56.51 9.01
C ASP A 349 37.90 55.28 8.08
N ASN A 350 37.11 54.22 8.26
CA ASN A 350 37.17 53.00 7.46
C ASN A 350 36.16 53.05 6.31
N VAL A 351 36.57 53.65 5.20
CA VAL A 351 35.73 53.86 4.00
C VAL A 351 35.31 52.53 3.36
N ASP A 352 36.17 51.52 3.41
CA ASP A 352 35.89 50.19 2.85
C ASP A 352 34.79 49.47 3.64
N LEU A 353 34.77 49.63 4.96
CA LEU A 353 33.71 49.11 5.83
C LEU A 353 32.36 49.76 5.53
N VAL A 354 32.31 51.09 5.34
CA VAL A 354 31.06 51.80 5.02
C VAL A 354 30.50 51.35 3.66
N HIS A 355 31.37 51.16 2.66
CA HIS A 355 30.96 50.69 1.34
C HIS A 355 30.45 49.24 1.36
N THR A 356 31.15 48.35 2.07
CA THR A 356 30.74 46.93 2.20
C THR A 356 29.44 46.77 2.98
N LEU A 357 29.18 47.61 4.00
CA LEU A 357 27.90 47.64 4.72
C LEU A 357 26.74 48.13 3.83
N GLU A 358 26.97 49.14 2.99
CA GLU A 358 25.97 49.66 2.04
C GLU A 358 25.64 48.60 0.95
N GLU A 359 26.65 47.90 0.44
CA GLU A 359 26.47 46.79 -0.51
C GLU A 359 25.77 45.57 0.09
N THR A 360 26.13 45.15 1.31
CA THR A 360 25.51 44.00 1.97
C THR A 360 24.05 44.27 2.32
N LYS A 361 23.73 45.48 2.80
CA LYS A 361 22.35 45.91 3.07
C LYS A 361 21.51 45.94 1.79
N SER A 362 21.99 46.58 0.72
CA SER A 362 21.24 46.68 -0.54
C SER A 362 20.95 45.29 -1.12
N LYS A 363 21.94 44.39 -1.12
CA LYS A 363 21.75 42.98 -1.51
C LYS A 363 20.75 42.26 -0.62
N ALA A 364 20.79 42.44 0.70
CA ALA A 364 19.84 41.83 1.63
C ALA A 364 18.39 42.30 1.38
N THR A 365 18.19 43.58 1.11
CA THR A 365 16.86 44.12 0.74
C THR A 365 16.36 43.57 -0.60
N GLU A 366 17.23 43.46 -1.60
CA GLU A 366 16.88 42.89 -2.90
C GLU A 366 16.47 41.41 -2.78
N VAL A 367 17.23 40.63 -2.00
CA VAL A 367 16.93 39.22 -1.73
C VAL A 367 15.61 39.08 -0.96
N SER A 368 15.33 39.97 0.00
CA SER A 368 14.05 39.98 0.74
C SER A 368 12.85 40.25 -0.18
N GLU A 369 12.97 41.20 -1.11
CA GLU A 369 11.91 41.47 -2.10
C GLU A 369 11.72 40.30 -3.06
N LYS A 370 12.81 39.68 -3.52
CA LYS A 370 12.76 38.45 -4.34
C LYS A 370 12.06 37.30 -3.62
N LEU A 371 12.31 37.11 -2.32
CA LEU A 371 11.61 36.10 -1.51
C LEU A 371 10.10 36.36 -1.42
N LYS A 372 9.68 37.62 -1.26
CA LYS A 372 8.24 37.99 -1.26
C LYS A 372 7.57 37.76 -2.61
N LEU A 373 8.27 38.02 -3.71
CA LEU A 373 7.78 37.73 -5.06
C LEU A 373 7.72 36.23 -5.31
N ALA A 374 8.72 35.47 -4.86
CA ALA A 374 8.75 34.02 -4.94
C ALA A 374 7.58 33.37 -4.20
N GLU A 375 7.22 33.87 -3.01
CA GLU A 375 6.06 33.38 -2.24
C GLU A 375 4.73 33.56 -2.99
N LYS A 376 4.51 34.75 -3.58
CA LYS A 376 3.31 34.99 -4.42
C LYS A 376 3.28 34.07 -5.64
N THR A 377 4.43 33.89 -6.28
CA THR A 377 4.57 33.04 -7.47
C THR A 377 4.31 31.57 -7.11
N ALA A 378 4.79 31.11 -5.96
CA ALA A 378 4.54 29.76 -5.43
C ALA A 378 3.03 29.52 -5.23
N LEU A 379 2.31 30.48 -4.64
CA LEU A 379 0.85 30.39 -4.45
C LEU A 379 0.09 30.28 -5.79
N ASP A 380 0.50 31.03 -6.81
CA ASP A 380 -0.13 30.98 -8.12
C ASP A 380 0.19 29.66 -8.86
N ILE A 381 1.41 29.13 -8.71
CA ILE A 381 1.79 27.80 -9.21
C ILE A 381 0.95 26.72 -8.52
N ASP A 382 0.80 26.78 -7.19
CA ASP A 382 0.03 25.79 -6.44
C ASP A 382 -1.45 25.80 -6.83
N ARG A 383 -2.04 26.98 -7.07
CA ARG A 383 -3.41 27.07 -7.60
C ARG A 383 -3.58 26.37 -8.96
N LEU A 384 -2.61 26.56 -9.87
CA LEU A 384 -2.65 25.91 -11.18
C LEU A 384 -2.46 24.39 -11.07
N ARG A 385 -1.59 23.96 -10.15
CA ARG A 385 -1.29 22.55 -9.86
C ARG A 385 -2.50 21.86 -9.21
N ASP A 386 -3.18 22.51 -8.28
CA ASP A 386 -4.38 21.99 -7.61
C ASP A 386 -5.52 21.66 -8.57
N GLY A 387 -5.56 22.29 -9.76
CA GLY A 387 -6.50 21.90 -10.83
C GLY A 387 -6.38 20.43 -11.24
N TYR A 388 -5.21 19.81 -11.08
CA TYR A 388 -4.94 18.41 -11.41
C TYR A 388 -5.11 17.44 -10.23
N ARG A 389 -5.34 17.96 -9.02
CA ARG A 389 -5.46 17.20 -7.78
C ARG A 389 -6.51 16.08 -7.81
N PRO A 390 -7.69 16.22 -8.44
CA PRO A 390 -8.67 15.14 -8.48
C PRO A 390 -8.14 13.85 -9.13
N ALA A 391 -7.34 13.97 -10.19
CA ALA A 391 -6.73 12.80 -10.84
C ALA A 391 -5.61 12.18 -10.00
N ALA A 392 -4.84 12.99 -9.27
CA ALA A 392 -3.84 12.51 -8.33
C ALA A 392 -4.47 11.78 -7.13
N ARG A 393 -5.55 12.34 -6.56
CA ARG A 393 -6.34 11.71 -5.49
C ARG A 393 -6.91 10.35 -5.94
N ARG A 394 -7.45 10.29 -7.16
CA ARG A 394 -7.90 9.04 -7.79
C ARG A 394 -6.77 8.03 -7.89
N GLY A 395 -5.58 8.45 -8.35
CA GLY A 395 -4.39 7.59 -8.40
C GLY A 395 -3.97 7.07 -7.02
N ALA A 396 -3.97 7.92 -5.99
CA ALA A 396 -3.61 7.52 -4.63
C ALA A 396 -4.56 6.45 -4.10
N ILE A 397 -5.88 6.65 -4.23
CA ILE A 397 -6.90 5.67 -3.82
C ILE A 397 -6.66 4.31 -4.49
N LEU A 398 -6.42 4.31 -5.80
CA LEU A 398 -6.20 3.07 -6.57
C LEU A 398 -4.92 2.34 -6.13
N PHE A 399 -3.87 3.07 -5.75
CA PHE A 399 -2.67 2.46 -5.19
C PHE A 399 -2.94 1.77 -3.85
N PHE A 400 -3.67 2.42 -2.94
CA PHE A 400 -4.02 1.82 -1.65
C PHE A 400 -4.91 0.59 -1.81
N VAL A 401 -5.91 0.65 -2.70
CA VAL A 401 -6.73 -0.53 -3.02
C VAL A 401 -5.86 -1.69 -3.51
N LEU A 402 -4.86 -1.40 -4.35
CA LEU A 402 -3.94 -2.42 -4.87
C LEU A 402 -2.98 -2.97 -3.79
N SER A 403 -2.47 -2.11 -2.92
CA SER A 403 -1.52 -2.50 -1.85
C SER A 403 -2.21 -3.25 -0.71
N GLU A 404 -3.46 -2.90 -0.39
CA GLU A 404 -4.30 -3.58 0.60
C GLU A 404 -4.57 -5.04 0.22
N MET A 405 -4.61 -5.38 -1.08
CA MET A 405 -4.80 -6.77 -1.53
C MET A 405 -3.74 -7.73 -0.98
N ALA A 406 -2.57 -7.24 -0.58
CA ALA A 406 -1.54 -8.04 0.10
C ALA A 406 -2.02 -8.70 1.40
N LEU A 407 -3.04 -8.12 2.07
CA LEU A 407 -3.67 -8.68 3.27
C LEU A 407 -4.51 -9.92 2.94
N VAL A 408 -5.16 -9.95 1.77
CA VAL A 408 -5.95 -11.10 1.30
C VAL A 408 -5.05 -12.28 0.95
N ASN A 409 -3.94 -12.01 0.25
CA ASN A 409 -2.97 -13.04 -0.11
C ASN A 409 -1.55 -12.45 -0.14
N SER A 410 -0.60 -13.15 0.49
CA SER A 410 0.81 -12.76 0.53
C SER A 410 1.47 -12.63 -0.84
N MET A 411 0.90 -13.23 -1.89
CA MET A 411 1.38 -13.11 -3.27
C MET A 411 1.02 -11.77 -3.94
N TYR A 412 0.05 -11.03 -3.40
CA TYR A 412 -0.47 -9.78 -3.97
C TYR A 412 0.33 -8.56 -3.51
N GLN A 413 1.65 -8.62 -3.64
CA GLN A 413 2.54 -7.54 -3.22
C GLN A 413 2.85 -6.64 -4.39
N TYR A 414 2.58 -5.34 -4.26
CA TYR A 414 2.85 -4.34 -5.29
C TYR A 414 3.74 -3.23 -4.73
N SER A 415 4.73 -2.80 -5.53
CA SER A 415 5.56 -1.64 -5.18
C SER A 415 4.99 -0.35 -5.73
N LEU A 416 5.29 0.76 -5.05
CA LEU A 416 4.99 2.09 -5.55
C LEU A 416 5.68 2.38 -6.90
N ILE A 417 6.90 1.87 -7.10
CA ILE A 417 7.65 2.05 -8.35
C ILE A 417 6.91 1.41 -9.53
N ALA A 418 6.48 0.16 -9.39
CA ALA A 418 5.70 -0.52 -10.43
C ALA A 418 4.36 0.19 -10.71
N PHE A 419 3.71 0.70 -9.65
CA PHE A 419 2.51 1.51 -9.80
C PHE A 419 2.76 2.80 -10.59
N LEU A 420 3.85 3.51 -10.31
CA LEU A 420 4.23 4.74 -11.02
C LEU A 420 4.50 4.50 -12.52
N GLU A 421 5.06 3.34 -12.87
CA GLU A 421 5.24 2.95 -14.29
C GLU A 421 3.90 2.76 -14.99
N VAL A 422 2.94 2.08 -14.36
CA VAL A 422 1.57 1.91 -14.87
C VAL A 422 0.82 3.24 -14.93
N PHE A 423 1.03 4.11 -13.94
CA PHE A 423 0.49 5.47 -13.91
C PHE A 423 1.00 6.27 -15.11
N GLY A 424 2.31 6.29 -15.35
CA GLY A 424 2.92 6.97 -16.50
C GLY A 424 2.47 6.39 -17.85
N LEU A 425 2.30 5.07 -17.96
CA LEU A 425 1.72 4.43 -19.15
C LEU A 425 0.28 4.89 -19.39
N SER A 426 -0.50 5.06 -18.33
CA SER A 426 -1.89 5.51 -18.40
C SER A 426 -1.99 6.96 -18.87
N LEU A 427 -1.09 7.83 -18.43
CA LEU A 427 -1.00 9.21 -18.93
C LEU A 427 -0.69 9.24 -20.43
N LYS A 428 0.24 8.40 -20.89
CA LYS A 428 0.60 8.26 -22.32
C LYS A 428 -0.55 7.75 -23.18
N LYS A 429 -1.32 6.76 -22.70
CA LYS A 429 -2.44 6.16 -23.45
C LYS A 429 -3.72 7.00 -23.42
N SER A 430 -3.89 7.87 -22.43
CA SER A 430 -5.10 8.67 -22.25
C SER A 430 -5.31 9.68 -23.38
N LEU A 431 -6.55 9.84 -23.84
CA LEU A 431 -6.90 10.76 -24.94
C LEU A 431 -6.71 12.24 -24.54
N PRO A 432 -5.89 13.02 -25.27
CA PRO A 432 -5.67 14.43 -24.97
C PRO A 432 -6.92 15.26 -25.27
N ASP A 433 -7.19 16.28 -24.45
CA ASP A 433 -8.31 17.22 -24.60
C ASP A 433 -7.85 18.61 -24.12
N SER A 434 -8.35 19.67 -24.75
CA SER A 434 -8.01 21.06 -24.40
C SER A 434 -8.73 21.55 -23.15
N ILE A 435 -9.89 20.96 -22.81
CA ILE A 435 -10.65 21.29 -21.61
C ILE A 435 -10.13 20.46 -20.45
N LEU A 436 -9.55 21.13 -19.43
CA LEU A 436 -8.95 20.48 -18.26
C LEU A 436 -9.87 19.44 -17.62
N MET A 437 -11.14 19.77 -17.36
CA MET A 437 -12.09 18.84 -16.74
C MET A 437 -12.34 17.57 -17.58
N LYS A 438 -12.38 17.69 -18.92
CA LYS A 438 -12.53 16.53 -19.81
C LYS A 438 -11.24 15.72 -19.88
N ARG A 439 -10.09 16.39 -19.96
CA ARG A 439 -8.77 15.76 -19.91
C ARG A 439 -8.59 14.95 -18.63
N LEU A 440 -8.95 15.51 -17.47
CA LEU A 440 -8.90 14.83 -16.18
C LEU A 440 -9.80 13.59 -16.16
N ARG A 441 -11.03 13.68 -16.70
CA ARG A 441 -11.92 12.51 -16.81
C ARG A 441 -11.30 11.41 -17.68
N ASN A 442 -10.77 11.75 -18.85
CA ASN A 442 -10.11 10.78 -19.73
C ASN A 442 -8.90 10.11 -19.05
N ILE A 443 -8.10 10.87 -18.29
CA ILE A 443 -6.98 10.36 -17.50
C ILE A 443 -7.49 9.42 -16.42
N MET A 444 -8.48 9.83 -15.62
CA MET A 444 -9.06 9.01 -14.55
C MET A 444 -9.65 7.70 -15.08
N ASP A 445 -10.37 7.74 -16.19
CA ASP A 445 -10.99 6.55 -16.80
C ASP A 445 -9.94 5.58 -17.34
N THR A 446 -8.93 6.10 -18.04
CA THR A 446 -7.82 5.30 -18.58
C THR A 446 -6.98 4.70 -17.46
N LEU A 447 -6.68 5.50 -16.43
CA LEU A 447 -5.93 5.09 -15.25
C LEU A 447 -6.65 3.98 -14.48
N THR A 448 -7.95 4.17 -14.21
CA THR A 448 -8.77 3.19 -13.50
C THR A 448 -8.83 1.87 -14.27
N PHE A 449 -8.97 1.91 -15.60
CA PHE A 449 -9.00 0.70 -16.42
C PHE A 449 -7.63 -0.01 -16.51
N ASN A 450 -6.54 0.73 -16.67
CA ASN A 450 -5.21 0.13 -16.73
C ASN A 450 -4.80 -0.50 -15.39
N ILE A 451 -5.11 0.15 -14.27
CA ILE A 451 -4.86 -0.42 -12.94
C ILE A 451 -5.76 -1.64 -12.70
N TYR A 452 -7.02 -1.60 -13.12
CA TYR A 452 -7.89 -2.77 -13.06
C TYR A 452 -7.30 -3.96 -13.81
N ASN A 453 -6.83 -3.75 -15.04
CA ASN A 453 -6.18 -4.80 -15.83
C ASN A 453 -4.89 -5.29 -15.19
N TYR A 454 -4.04 -4.39 -14.70
CA TYR A 454 -2.78 -4.71 -14.04
C TYR A 454 -2.98 -5.46 -12.71
N GLY A 455 -4.03 -5.13 -11.95
CA GLY A 455 -4.45 -5.89 -10.77
C GLY A 455 -4.95 -7.27 -11.17
N CYS A 456 -5.93 -7.33 -12.07
CA CYS A 456 -6.58 -8.59 -12.48
C CYS A 456 -5.64 -9.61 -13.12
N THR A 457 -4.56 -9.19 -13.78
CA THR A 457 -3.54 -10.13 -14.27
C THR A 457 -2.80 -10.83 -13.14
N GLY A 458 -2.61 -10.18 -11.99
CA GLY A 458 -1.92 -10.73 -10.82
C GLY A 458 -2.82 -11.35 -9.75
N LEU A 459 -4.14 -11.29 -9.90
CA LEU A 459 -5.13 -11.78 -8.92
C LEU A 459 -5.73 -13.12 -9.32
N PHE A 460 -6.07 -13.94 -8.32
CA PHE A 460 -6.82 -15.18 -8.49
C PHE A 460 -8.26 -14.85 -8.86
N GLU A 461 -8.91 -15.71 -9.65
CA GLU A 461 -10.23 -15.46 -10.21
C GLU A 461 -11.27 -15.16 -9.13
N ARG A 462 -11.20 -15.90 -8.00
CA ARG A 462 -12.06 -15.69 -6.82
C ARG A 462 -11.99 -14.30 -6.18
N HIS A 463 -10.89 -13.57 -6.36
CA HIS A 463 -10.67 -12.25 -5.75
C HIS A 463 -10.86 -11.09 -6.72
N LYS A 464 -11.11 -11.34 -8.01
CA LYS A 464 -11.26 -10.27 -9.01
C LYS A 464 -12.50 -9.41 -8.75
N LEU A 465 -13.65 -10.03 -8.44
CA LEU A 465 -14.86 -9.28 -8.09
C LEU A 465 -14.68 -8.51 -6.77
N LEU A 466 -14.02 -9.12 -5.77
CA LEU A 466 -13.67 -8.46 -4.51
C LEU A 466 -12.84 -7.19 -4.77
N PHE A 467 -11.84 -7.29 -5.64
CA PHE A 467 -11.00 -6.15 -6.02
C PHE A 467 -11.79 -5.07 -6.76
N SER A 468 -12.63 -5.44 -7.74
CA SER A 468 -13.50 -4.49 -8.42
C SER A 468 -14.43 -3.77 -7.45
N PHE A 469 -15.06 -4.51 -6.54
CA PHE A 469 -15.97 -3.95 -5.55
C PHE A 469 -15.26 -3.06 -4.54
N ASN A 470 -14.10 -3.46 -4.01
CA ASN A 470 -13.30 -2.61 -3.11
C ASN A 470 -12.87 -1.31 -3.82
N MET A 471 -12.43 -1.41 -5.08
CA MET A 471 -12.11 -0.26 -5.91
C MET A 471 -13.32 0.67 -6.06
N THR A 472 -14.50 0.14 -6.39
CA THR A 472 -15.74 0.93 -6.49
C THR A 472 -16.09 1.61 -5.15
N ILE A 473 -16.07 0.89 -4.03
CA ILE A 473 -16.40 1.46 -2.71
C ILE A 473 -15.45 2.60 -2.37
N LYS A 474 -14.13 2.41 -2.48
CA LYS A 474 -13.17 3.46 -2.10
C LYS A 474 -13.29 4.71 -2.96
N ILE A 475 -13.64 4.53 -4.24
CA ILE A 475 -13.98 5.62 -5.16
C ILE A 475 -15.23 6.37 -4.68
N GLU A 476 -16.30 5.64 -4.39
CA GLU A 476 -17.59 6.22 -3.96
C GLU A 476 -17.49 6.89 -2.58
N GLN A 477 -16.69 6.33 -1.67
CA GLN A 477 -16.38 6.92 -0.37
C GLN A 477 -15.63 8.26 -0.53
N ALA A 478 -14.68 8.33 -1.46
CA ALA A 478 -13.96 9.59 -1.73
C ALA A 478 -14.87 10.70 -2.28
N GLU A 479 -15.96 10.32 -2.94
CA GLU A 479 -17.01 11.21 -3.45
C GLU A 479 -18.18 11.40 -2.47
N GLY A 480 -18.15 10.76 -1.29
CA GLY A 480 -19.14 10.91 -0.22
C GLY A 480 -20.47 10.17 -0.46
N ARG A 481 -20.54 9.26 -1.45
CA ARG A 481 -21.77 8.54 -1.80
C ARG A 481 -22.05 7.30 -0.96
N VAL A 482 -21.03 6.77 -0.30
CA VAL A 482 -21.13 5.60 0.60
C VAL A 482 -20.54 5.99 1.95
N PRO A 483 -21.37 6.31 2.96
CA PRO A 483 -20.92 6.52 4.34
C PRO A 483 -20.26 5.25 4.92
N GLN A 484 -19.30 5.44 5.83
CA GLN A 484 -18.62 4.32 6.49
C GLN A 484 -19.58 3.46 7.33
N GLU A 485 -20.59 4.08 7.93
CA GLU A 485 -21.62 3.38 8.73
C GLU A 485 -22.46 2.40 7.89
N GLU A 486 -22.83 2.78 6.66
CA GLU A 486 -23.55 1.91 5.72
C GLU A 486 -22.69 0.72 5.30
N LEU A 487 -21.40 0.95 5.05
CA LEU A 487 -20.45 -0.10 4.72
C LEU A 487 -20.26 -1.07 5.90
N ASP A 488 -20.10 -0.55 7.11
CA ASP A 488 -19.93 -1.37 8.30
C ASP A 488 -21.14 -2.27 8.57
N PHE A 489 -22.36 -1.73 8.39
CA PHE A 489 -23.57 -2.54 8.41
C PHE A 489 -23.58 -3.60 7.29
N PHE A 490 -23.22 -3.23 6.06
CA PHE A 490 -23.16 -4.17 4.94
C PHE A 490 -22.17 -5.32 5.17
N LEU A 491 -21.09 -5.12 5.91
CA LEU A 491 -20.09 -6.14 6.18
C LEU A 491 -20.45 -6.98 7.41
N LYS A 492 -20.76 -6.33 8.53
CA LYS A 492 -20.94 -6.97 9.85
C LYS A 492 -22.37 -7.46 10.07
N GLY A 493 -23.37 -6.65 9.70
CA GLY A 493 -24.77 -6.85 10.07
C GLY A 493 -24.98 -6.91 11.58
N ASN A 494 -26.07 -7.54 12.02
CA ASN A 494 -26.37 -7.68 13.43
C ASN A 494 -25.63 -8.88 14.05
N ILE A 495 -24.60 -8.59 14.85
CA ILE A 495 -23.82 -9.61 15.56
C ILE A 495 -24.32 -9.81 17.01
N SER A 496 -25.48 -9.26 17.36
CA SER A 496 -26.03 -9.38 18.71
C SER A 496 -26.46 -10.83 19.00
N LEU A 497 -26.05 -11.34 20.16
CA LEU A 497 -26.45 -12.69 20.62
C LEU A 497 -27.86 -12.70 21.21
N GLU A 498 -28.38 -11.53 21.59
CA GLU A 498 -29.75 -11.35 22.07
C GLU A 498 -30.68 -11.12 20.88
N LYS A 499 -31.77 -11.91 20.83
CA LYS A 499 -32.82 -11.70 19.83
C LYS A 499 -33.57 -10.42 20.14
N SER A 500 -33.95 -9.68 19.10
CA SER A 500 -34.76 -8.49 19.24
C SER A 500 -36.09 -8.75 19.96
N LYS A 501 -36.61 -7.71 20.60
CA LYS A 501 -37.91 -7.76 21.32
C LYS A 501 -39.07 -8.04 20.36
N ARG A 502 -38.94 -7.65 19.09
CA ARG A 502 -39.95 -7.81 18.05
C ARG A 502 -39.82 -9.18 17.40
N LYS A 503 -40.85 -10.02 17.57
CA LYS A 503 -40.83 -11.39 17.06
C LYS A 503 -40.89 -11.40 15.53
N LYS A 504 -40.14 -12.32 14.92
CA LYS A 504 -40.20 -12.57 13.49
C LYS A 504 -41.63 -12.89 13.03
N PRO A 505 -42.17 -12.17 12.03
CA PRO A 505 -43.54 -12.36 11.58
C PRO A 505 -43.72 -13.55 10.64
N CYS A 506 -42.68 -13.91 9.88
CA CYS A 506 -42.75 -14.86 8.77
C CYS A 506 -41.81 -16.05 8.95
N ALA A 507 -42.24 -17.26 8.56
CA ALA A 507 -41.41 -18.47 8.66
C ALA A 507 -40.34 -18.58 7.55
N TRP A 508 -40.60 -18.00 6.37
CA TRP A 508 -39.71 -18.06 5.20
C TRP A 508 -38.45 -17.20 5.34
N LEU A 509 -38.51 -16.12 6.13
CA LEU A 509 -37.36 -15.27 6.42
C LEU A 509 -36.43 -15.94 7.45
N SER A 510 -35.12 -15.85 7.21
CA SER A 510 -34.13 -16.36 8.17
C SER A 510 -34.16 -15.57 9.48
N ASP A 511 -33.85 -16.23 10.61
CA ASP A 511 -33.79 -15.56 11.91
C ASP A 511 -32.77 -14.40 11.88
N GLN A 512 -31.59 -14.63 11.28
CA GLN A 512 -30.55 -13.60 11.14
C GLN A 512 -31.02 -12.42 10.29
N GLY A 513 -31.68 -12.71 9.16
CA GLY A 513 -32.18 -11.66 8.27
C GLY A 513 -33.19 -10.73 8.96
N TRP A 514 -34.04 -11.26 9.83
CA TRP A 514 -34.96 -10.44 10.62
C TRP A 514 -34.24 -9.52 11.61
N GLU A 515 -33.22 -10.02 12.30
CA GLU A 515 -32.41 -9.20 13.21
C GLU A 515 -31.62 -8.12 12.45
N ASP A 516 -31.20 -8.40 11.21
CA ASP A 516 -30.56 -7.42 10.32
C ASP A 516 -31.56 -6.34 9.84
N ILE A 517 -32.83 -6.70 9.54
CA ILE A 517 -33.89 -5.73 9.19
C ILE A 517 -34.14 -4.75 10.34
N ILE A 518 -34.19 -5.25 11.57
CA ILE A 518 -34.44 -4.39 12.74
C ILE A 518 -33.27 -3.42 12.93
N LEU A 519 -32.03 -3.92 12.88
CA LEU A 519 -30.86 -3.06 12.99
C LEU A 519 -30.80 -2.01 11.86
N LEU A 520 -31.14 -2.40 10.62
CA LEU A 520 -31.23 -1.46 9.50
C LEU A 520 -32.23 -0.34 9.76
N SER A 521 -33.41 -0.68 10.31
CA SER A 521 -34.47 0.29 10.63
C SER A 521 -34.09 1.24 11.77
N GLU A 522 -33.30 0.77 12.75
CA GLU A 522 -32.84 1.56 13.89
C GLU A 522 -31.70 2.51 13.51
N MET A 523 -30.72 2.02 12.73
CA MET A 523 -29.56 2.82 12.32
C MET A 523 -29.90 3.84 11.24
N PHE A 524 -30.74 3.47 10.26
CA PHE A 524 -31.02 4.29 9.07
C PHE A 524 -32.52 4.61 8.98
N SER A 525 -33.03 5.24 10.04
CA SER A 525 -34.46 5.50 10.20
C SER A 525 -35.08 6.36 9.09
N ASP A 526 -34.30 7.27 8.48
CA ASP A 526 -34.76 8.17 7.41
C ASP A 526 -35.30 7.42 6.18
N ASN A 527 -34.62 6.33 5.79
CA ASN A 527 -34.97 5.56 4.59
C ASN A 527 -35.64 4.20 4.92
N PHE A 528 -35.35 3.61 6.08
CA PHE A 528 -35.75 2.23 6.41
C PHE A 528 -36.55 2.07 7.70
N GLY A 529 -36.93 3.15 8.38
CA GLY A 529 -37.64 3.06 9.67
C GLY A 529 -38.96 2.28 9.62
N GLN A 530 -39.67 2.32 8.49
CA GLN A 530 -40.96 1.64 8.30
C GLN A 530 -40.82 0.19 7.76
N LEU A 531 -39.60 -0.25 7.41
CA LEU A 531 -39.38 -1.55 6.78
C LEU A 531 -39.90 -2.74 7.63
N PRO A 532 -39.70 -2.79 8.96
CA PRO A 532 -40.26 -3.89 9.76
C PRO A 532 -41.80 -3.90 9.76
N ASP A 533 -42.43 -2.72 9.80
CA ASP A 533 -43.89 -2.58 9.77
C ASP A 533 -44.46 -3.01 8.41
N ASP A 534 -43.79 -2.65 7.33
CA ASP A 534 -44.19 -3.00 5.96
C ASP A 534 -44.10 -4.50 5.69
N VAL A 535 -43.07 -5.17 6.21
CA VAL A 535 -42.93 -6.63 6.11
C VAL A 535 -44.02 -7.33 6.91
N GLU A 536 -44.38 -6.81 8.08
CA GLU A 536 -45.46 -7.36 8.91
C GLU A 536 -46.85 -7.19 8.27
N ASN A 537 -47.12 -6.02 7.70
CA ASN A 537 -48.41 -5.68 7.12
C ASN A 537 -48.63 -6.29 5.72
N ASN A 538 -47.57 -6.43 4.92
CA ASN A 538 -47.65 -6.85 3.50
C ASN A 538 -46.91 -8.16 3.21
N GLN A 539 -47.03 -9.16 4.09
CA GLN A 539 -46.26 -10.42 4.02
C GLN A 539 -46.33 -11.13 2.66
N THR A 540 -47.49 -11.13 2.01
CA THR A 540 -47.68 -11.84 0.73
C THR A 540 -46.86 -11.23 -0.39
N VAL A 541 -46.80 -9.90 -0.48
CA VAL A 541 -46.06 -9.18 -1.52
C VAL A 541 -44.55 -9.37 -1.34
N TRP A 542 -44.08 -9.30 -0.09
CA TRP A 542 -42.68 -9.56 0.24
C TRP A 542 -42.30 -11.03 -0.01
N GLN A 543 -43.21 -11.97 0.23
CA GLN A 543 -42.97 -13.38 -0.07
C GLN A 543 -42.91 -13.64 -1.57
N GLU A 544 -43.84 -13.08 -2.36
CA GLU A 544 -43.81 -13.19 -3.83
C GLU A 544 -42.49 -12.66 -4.40
N TRP A 545 -41.98 -11.55 -3.86
CA TRP A 545 -40.67 -11.01 -4.24
C TRP A 545 -39.49 -11.88 -3.74
N TYR A 546 -39.56 -12.42 -2.52
CA TYR A 546 -38.52 -13.28 -1.94
C TYR A 546 -38.38 -14.63 -2.68
N ASP A 547 -39.49 -15.15 -3.20
CA ASP A 547 -39.57 -16.42 -3.93
C ASP A 547 -39.10 -16.29 -5.40
N LEU A 548 -38.82 -15.07 -5.89
CA LEU A 548 -38.23 -14.87 -7.21
C LEU A 548 -36.82 -15.43 -7.28
N ASP A 549 -36.49 -16.05 -8.42
CA ASP A 549 -35.14 -16.56 -8.65
C ASP A 549 -34.13 -15.42 -8.71
N SER A 550 -34.32 -14.39 -9.53
CA SER A 550 -33.41 -13.25 -9.72
C SER A 550 -33.92 -11.95 -9.10
N LEU A 551 -34.29 -11.97 -7.83
CA LEU A 551 -34.91 -10.84 -7.13
C LEU A 551 -34.12 -9.51 -7.19
N GLU A 552 -32.80 -9.56 -7.35
CA GLU A 552 -31.93 -8.38 -7.50
C GLU A 552 -32.20 -7.57 -8.78
N GLN A 553 -32.83 -8.19 -9.79
CA GLN A 553 -33.19 -7.56 -11.06
C GLN A 553 -34.60 -6.97 -11.06
N PHE A 554 -35.44 -7.35 -10.09
CA PHE A 554 -36.81 -6.89 -9.97
C PHE A 554 -36.91 -5.73 -8.96
N PRO A 555 -37.83 -4.78 -9.17
CA PRO A 555 -38.02 -3.69 -8.23
C PRO A 555 -38.47 -4.21 -6.86
N PHE A 556 -38.02 -3.53 -5.80
CA PHE A 556 -38.43 -3.83 -4.44
C PHE A 556 -39.93 -3.57 -4.24
N PRO A 557 -40.61 -4.37 -3.41
CA PRO A 557 -42.00 -4.13 -3.04
C PRO A 557 -42.22 -2.70 -2.54
N LEU A 558 -43.43 -2.16 -2.71
CA LEU A 558 -43.83 -0.85 -2.15
C LEU A 558 -43.01 0.37 -2.64
N GLY A 559 -42.16 0.22 -3.66
CA GLY A 559 -41.50 1.34 -4.34
C GLY A 559 -40.27 1.91 -3.62
N TYR A 560 -39.61 1.12 -2.77
CA TYR A 560 -38.37 1.51 -2.08
C TYR A 560 -37.26 1.96 -3.04
N ASP A 561 -37.22 1.47 -4.29
CA ASP A 561 -36.22 1.85 -5.31
C ASP A 561 -36.09 3.35 -5.58
N ASN A 562 -37.16 4.13 -5.40
CA ASN A 562 -37.17 5.55 -5.74
C ASN A 562 -36.40 6.43 -4.74
N ASN A 563 -36.24 5.94 -3.51
CA ASN A 563 -35.70 6.72 -2.39
C ASN A 563 -34.31 6.22 -1.93
N ILE A 564 -33.79 5.15 -2.53
CA ILE A 564 -32.55 4.50 -2.10
C ILE A 564 -31.42 4.60 -3.12
N THR A 565 -30.19 4.72 -2.63
CA THR A 565 -29.00 4.69 -3.47
C THR A 565 -28.71 3.26 -3.97
N PRO A 566 -27.93 3.08 -5.06
CA PRO A 566 -27.52 1.75 -5.52
C PRO A 566 -26.81 0.91 -4.44
N PHE A 567 -26.07 1.55 -3.52
CA PHE A 567 -25.42 0.85 -2.41
C PHE A 567 -26.43 0.44 -1.33
N GLN A 568 -27.40 1.32 -1.01
CA GLN A 568 -28.48 1.02 -0.08
C GLN A 568 -29.36 -0.17 -0.53
N LYS A 569 -29.47 -0.42 -1.84
CA LYS A 569 -30.09 -1.67 -2.37
C LYS A 569 -29.39 -2.93 -1.85
N LEU A 570 -28.07 -2.91 -1.74
CA LEU A 570 -27.28 -4.04 -1.21
C LEU A 570 -27.59 -4.31 0.26
N LEU A 571 -27.90 -3.27 1.04
CA LEU A 571 -28.25 -3.40 2.46
C LEU A 571 -29.57 -4.16 2.63
N ILE A 572 -30.57 -3.85 1.80
CA ILE A 572 -31.85 -4.58 1.79
C ILE A 572 -31.61 -6.04 1.37
N LEU A 573 -30.88 -6.27 0.28
CA LEU A 573 -30.63 -7.63 -0.22
C LEU A 573 -29.88 -8.50 0.79
N ARG A 574 -28.95 -7.92 1.56
CA ARG A 574 -28.29 -8.59 2.69
C ARG A 574 -29.29 -9.12 3.71
N CYS A 575 -30.32 -8.35 4.04
CA CYS A 575 -31.32 -8.70 5.05
C CYS A 575 -32.23 -9.86 4.61
N PHE A 576 -32.63 -9.89 3.34
CA PHE A 576 -33.56 -10.90 2.83
C PHE A 576 -32.84 -12.14 2.28
N ARG A 577 -31.95 -11.98 1.29
CA ARG A 577 -31.37 -13.07 0.50
C ARG A 577 -29.86 -12.87 0.30
N VAL A 578 -29.08 -13.36 1.26
CA VAL A 578 -27.60 -13.31 1.26
C VAL A 578 -26.98 -13.95 0.02
N ASP A 579 -27.60 -14.99 -0.53
CA ASP A 579 -27.14 -15.67 -1.74
C ASP A 579 -27.21 -14.78 -2.99
N ARG A 580 -28.10 -13.78 -3.05
CA ARG A 580 -28.15 -12.85 -4.20
C ARG A 580 -27.22 -11.66 -4.06
N VAL A 581 -26.63 -11.42 -2.88
CA VAL A 581 -25.69 -10.32 -2.64
C VAL A 581 -24.49 -10.38 -3.60
N TYR A 582 -23.93 -11.56 -3.88
CA TYR A 582 -22.78 -11.68 -4.78
C TYR A 582 -23.09 -11.19 -6.21
N ARG A 583 -24.32 -11.46 -6.69
CA ARG A 583 -24.81 -10.98 -7.99
C ARG A 583 -25.15 -9.49 -7.94
N ALA A 584 -25.82 -9.05 -6.88
CA ALA A 584 -26.11 -7.63 -6.68
C ALA A 584 -24.85 -6.76 -6.60
N VAL A 585 -23.76 -7.26 -6.01
CA VAL A 585 -22.45 -6.60 -6.02
C VAL A 585 -21.91 -6.46 -7.46
N THR A 586 -22.11 -7.50 -8.28
CA THR A 586 -21.74 -7.46 -9.71
C THR A 586 -22.53 -6.40 -10.46
N ASP A 587 -23.84 -6.31 -10.19
CA ASP A 587 -24.71 -5.30 -10.79
C ASP A 587 -24.36 -3.89 -10.30
N TYR A 588 -24.05 -3.73 -9.02
CA TYR A 588 -23.60 -2.47 -8.43
C TYR A 588 -22.32 -1.96 -9.10
N VAL A 589 -21.31 -2.82 -9.29
CA VAL A 589 -20.08 -2.47 -10.02
C VAL A 589 -20.39 -2.12 -11.48
N THR A 590 -21.30 -2.86 -12.12
CA THR A 590 -21.70 -2.62 -13.51
C THR A 590 -22.41 -1.28 -13.70
N VAL A 591 -23.31 -0.91 -12.78
CA VAL A 591 -24.03 0.37 -12.81
C VAL A 591 -23.10 1.54 -12.50
N THR A 592 -22.16 1.36 -11.56
CA THR A 592 -21.31 2.45 -11.06
C THR A 592 -20.08 2.70 -11.93
N MET A 593 -19.40 1.64 -12.37
CA MET A 593 -18.15 1.73 -13.13
C MET A 593 -18.28 1.22 -14.58
N GLY A 594 -19.22 0.31 -14.85
CA GLY A 594 -19.44 -0.30 -16.17
C GLY A 594 -19.07 -1.78 -16.24
N GLU A 595 -19.63 -2.48 -17.23
CA GLU A 595 -19.50 -3.95 -17.42
C GLU A 595 -18.05 -4.43 -17.57
N LYS A 596 -17.18 -3.57 -18.12
CA LYS A 596 -15.74 -3.86 -18.33
C LYS A 596 -14.95 -4.15 -17.04
N TYR A 597 -15.48 -3.81 -15.87
CA TYR A 597 -14.85 -4.05 -14.57
C TYR A 597 -15.31 -5.35 -13.88
N VAL A 598 -16.23 -6.07 -14.51
CA VAL A 598 -16.67 -7.41 -14.09
C VAL A 598 -16.07 -8.48 -14.99
N GLN A 599 -15.86 -8.16 -16.26
CA GLN A 599 -15.24 -9.08 -17.22
C GLN A 599 -13.70 -8.98 -17.09
N PRO A 600 -13.01 -10.04 -16.63
CA PRO A 600 -11.56 -10.01 -16.52
C PRO A 600 -10.91 -9.99 -17.92
N PRO A 601 -9.78 -9.28 -18.09
CA PRO A 601 -9.07 -9.26 -19.37
C PRO A 601 -8.50 -10.65 -19.70
N MET A 602 -8.50 -11.00 -20.99
CA MET A 602 -7.82 -12.20 -21.46
C MET A 602 -6.31 -12.03 -21.35
N ILE A 603 -5.63 -13.05 -20.82
CA ILE A 603 -4.19 -13.05 -20.67
C ILE A 603 -3.54 -13.20 -22.05
N SER A 604 -2.81 -12.17 -22.48
CA SER A 604 -1.97 -12.21 -23.68
C SER A 604 -0.50 -12.12 -23.30
N PHE A 605 0.29 -13.09 -23.73
CA PHE A 605 1.74 -13.10 -23.55
C PHE A 605 2.44 -11.92 -24.25
N GLU A 606 1.87 -11.44 -25.35
CA GLU A 606 2.36 -10.25 -26.06
C GLU A 606 2.17 -8.98 -25.20
N ALA A 607 0.99 -8.82 -24.60
CA ALA A 607 0.71 -7.69 -23.71
C ALA A 607 1.56 -7.74 -22.43
N ILE A 608 1.83 -8.93 -21.89
CA ILE A 608 2.75 -9.13 -20.75
C ILE A 608 4.16 -8.70 -21.13
N PHE A 609 4.62 -9.08 -22.33
CA PHE A 609 5.95 -8.70 -22.81
C PHE A 609 6.06 -7.18 -23.02
N GLU A 610 5.06 -6.52 -23.61
CA GLU A 610 5.03 -5.05 -23.75
C GLU A 610 5.08 -4.30 -22.41
N GLN A 611 4.45 -4.87 -21.37
CA GLN A 611 4.47 -4.30 -20.02
C GLN A 611 5.75 -4.65 -19.23
N SER A 612 6.56 -5.59 -19.72
CA SER A 612 7.73 -6.08 -19.02
C SER A 612 8.97 -5.21 -19.24
N THR A 613 9.73 -5.00 -18.17
CA THR A 613 11.04 -4.32 -18.23
C THR A 613 12.17 -5.30 -17.93
N PRO A 614 13.43 -4.99 -18.31
CA PRO A 614 14.60 -5.82 -17.95
C PRO A 614 14.85 -5.91 -16.44
N ASN A 615 14.37 -4.92 -15.68
CA ASN A 615 14.57 -4.83 -14.24
C ASN A 615 13.46 -5.53 -13.45
N SER A 616 12.28 -5.70 -14.05
CA SER A 616 11.12 -6.34 -13.44
C SER A 616 11.01 -7.80 -13.90
N PRO A 617 11.27 -8.80 -13.03
CA PRO A 617 11.03 -10.19 -13.40
C PRO A 617 9.52 -10.43 -13.60
N ILE A 618 9.17 -11.45 -14.38
CA ILE A 618 7.80 -11.86 -14.61
C ILE A 618 7.55 -13.14 -13.81
N VAL A 619 6.56 -13.14 -12.93
CA VAL A 619 6.23 -14.28 -12.07
C VAL A 619 4.89 -14.85 -12.49
N PHE A 620 4.91 -16.05 -13.06
CA PHE A 620 3.73 -16.86 -13.29
C PHE A 620 3.36 -17.60 -12.00
N ILE A 621 2.19 -17.27 -11.46
CA ILE A 621 1.57 -17.98 -10.36
C ILE A 621 0.66 -19.02 -10.96
N LEU A 622 1.07 -20.28 -10.86
CA LEU A 622 0.41 -21.38 -11.53
C LEU A 622 -0.73 -21.91 -10.68
N SER A 623 -1.85 -22.20 -11.35
CA SER A 623 -2.80 -23.17 -10.83
C SER A 623 -2.28 -24.58 -11.14
N PRO A 624 -2.56 -25.58 -10.27
CA PRO A 624 -2.14 -26.96 -10.51
C PRO A 624 -2.51 -27.42 -11.92
N GLY A 625 -1.51 -27.83 -12.70
CA GLY A 625 -1.74 -28.34 -14.04
C GLY A 625 -1.70 -27.32 -15.20
N SER A 626 -1.49 -26.03 -14.91
CA SER A 626 -1.15 -25.02 -15.92
C SER A 626 0.37 -24.94 -16.14
N ASP A 627 0.84 -24.95 -17.39
CA ASP A 627 2.25 -24.73 -17.72
C ASP A 627 2.39 -23.66 -18.84
N PRO A 628 2.93 -22.47 -18.55
CA PRO A 628 3.11 -21.40 -19.53
C PRO A 628 4.33 -21.61 -20.45
N ALA A 629 5.15 -22.64 -20.24
CA ALA A 629 6.41 -22.81 -20.98
C ALA A 629 6.23 -22.96 -22.49
N SER A 630 5.20 -23.70 -22.94
CA SER A 630 4.92 -23.88 -24.37
C SER A 630 4.49 -22.57 -25.05
N ASP A 631 3.73 -21.75 -24.35
CA ASP A 631 3.23 -20.47 -24.88
C ASP A 631 4.34 -19.42 -24.90
N LEU A 632 5.23 -19.42 -23.90
CA LEU A 632 6.44 -18.61 -23.91
C LEU A 632 7.38 -19.00 -25.05
N MET A 633 7.51 -20.29 -25.36
CA MET A 633 8.33 -20.77 -26.47
C MET A 633 7.81 -20.24 -27.81
N LYS A 634 6.49 -20.31 -28.03
CA LYS A 634 5.84 -19.73 -29.23
C LYS A 634 6.05 -18.22 -29.31
N LEU A 635 5.94 -17.50 -28.18
CA LEU A 635 6.22 -16.06 -28.14
C LEU A 635 7.68 -15.78 -28.53
N ALA A 636 8.63 -16.49 -27.93
CA ALA A 636 10.05 -16.29 -28.20
C ALA A 636 10.40 -16.55 -29.67
N GLU A 637 9.82 -17.58 -30.28
CA GLU A 637 9.97 -17.85 -31.72
C GLU A 637 9.45 -16.71 -32.59
N ARG A 638 8.25 -16.19 -32.29
CA ARG A 638 7.66 -15.05 -33.02
C ARG A 638 8.44 -13.75 -32.84
N SER A 639 8.95 -13.50 -31.64
CA SER A 639 9.73 -12.29 -31.32
C SER A 639 11.20 -12.37 -31.73
N GLY A 640 11.65 -13.46 -32.38
CA GLY A 640 13.04 -13.62 -32.82
C GLY A 640 14.04 -13.96 -31.70
N PHE A 641 13.53 -14.32 -30.51
CA PHE A 641 14.30 -14.79 -29.36
C PHE A 641 14.32 -16.33 -29.23
N GLY A 642 13.82 -17.05 -30.24
CA GLY A 642 13.81 -18.51 -30.29
C GLY A 642 15.20 -19.17 -30.28
N GLY A 643 15.24 -20.48 -30.04
CA GLY A 643 16.45 -21.29 -30.08
C GLY A 643 17.41 -21.05 -28.90
N ASN A 644 18.64 -20.61 -29.17
CA ASN A 644 19.71 -20.50 -28.17
C ASN A 644 19.62 -19.28 -27.24
N ARG A 645 18.69 -18.34 -27.48
CA ARG A 645 18.49 -17.12 -26.70
C ARG A 645 17.44 -17.26 -25.58
N LEU A 646 16.64 -18.32 -25.61
CA LEU A 646 15.75 -18.71 -24.51
C LEU A 646 16.36 -19.91 -23.78
N LYS A 647 16.47 -19.85 -22.45
CA LYS A 647 16.97 -20.94 -21.61
C LYS A 647 15.92 -21.30 -20.56
N PHE A 648 15.66 -22.59 -20.42
CA PHE A 648 14.79 -23.15 -19.39
C PHE A 648 15.63 -23.85 -18.33
N LEU A 649 15.28 -23.66 -17.07
CA LEU A 649 15.84 -24.41 -15.95
C LEU A 649 14.73 -24.75 -14.96
N ALA A 650 14.48 -26.04 -14.76
CA ALA A 650 13.61 -26.51 -13.69
C ALA A 650 14.37 -26.49 -12.36
N MET A 651 13.84 -25.75 -11.39
CA MET A 651 14.43 -25.65 -10.06
C MET A 651 14.20 -26.95 -9.30
N GLY A 652 15.30 -27.54 -8.84
CA GLY A 652 15.34 -28.77 -8.06
C GLY A 652 16.64 -28.84 -7.27
N GLN A 653 16.77 -29.86 -6.41
CA GLN A 653 17.93 -29.99 -5.53
C GLN A 653 19.24 -29.99 -6.34
N GLY A 654 20.15 -29.06 -6.02
CA GLY A 654 21.46 -28.93 -6.69
C GLY A 654 21.51 -27.98 -7.89
N GLN A 655 20.39 -27.41 -8.35
CA GLN A 655 20.35 -26.50 -9.52
C GLN A 655 20.65 -25.03 -9.18
N GLU A 656 20.78 -24.69 -7.90
CA GLU A 656 20.96 -23.33 -7.37
C GLU A 656 22.16 -22.58 -7.99
N LYS A 657 23.31 -23.25 -8.10
CA LYS A 657 24.54 -22.65 -8.66
C LYS A 657 24.43 -22.44 -10.17
N VAL A 658 23.82 -23.39 -10.87
CA VAL A 658 23.62 -23.33 -12.33
C VAL A 658 22.67 -22.20 -12.68
N ALA A 659 21.61 -22.02 -11.89
CA ALA A 659 20.65 -20.92 -12.05
C ALA A 659 21.33 -19.54 -11.98
N LEU A 660 22.21 -19.32 -10.99
CA LEU A 660 22.94 -18.05 -10.86
C LEU A 660 23.91 -17.81 -12.01
N GLN A 661 24.64 -18.83 -12.47
CA GLN A 661 25.53 -18.70 -13.63
C GLN A 661 24.77 -18.40 -14.93
N LEU A 662 23.61 -19.04 -15.13
CA LEU A 662 22.73 -18.77 -16.26
C LEU A 662 22.14 -17.36 -16.18
N LEU A 663 21.78 -16.89 -14.98
CA LEU A 663 21.29 -15.53 -14.76
C LEU A 663 22.35 -14.49 -15.15
N GLU A 664 23.59 -14.62 -14.66
CA GLU A 664 24.69 -13.72 -15.03
C GLU A 664 24.94 -13.70 -16.55
N THR A 665 24.93 -14.89 -17.16
CA THR A 665 25.09 -15.03 -18.62
C THR A 665 23.95 -14.37 -19.38
N ALA A 666 22.71 -14.56 -18.93
CA ALA A 666 21.53 -14.01 -19.57
C ALA A 666 21.47 -12.48 -19.46
N VAL A 667 21.85 -11.95 -18.30
CA VAL A 667 21.94 -10.50 -18.05
C VAL A 667 23.00 -9.86 -18.94
N ALA A 668 24.17 -10.49 -19.09
CA ALA A 668 25.26 -9.97 -19.91
C ALA A 668 24.98 -10.07 -21.42
N ARG A 669 24.29 -11.13 -21.87
CA ARG A 669 24.05 -11.41 -23.31
C ARG A 669 22.67 -11.00 -23.82
N GLY A 670 21.77 -10.52 -22.96
CA GLY A 670 20.40 -10.17 -23.35
C GLY A 670 19.54 -11.38 -23.71
N GLN A 671 19.64 -12.46 -22.93
CA GLN A 671 18.86 -13.69 -23.15
C GLN A 671 17.61 -13.73 -22.26
N TRP A 672 16.67 -14.58 -22.63
CA TRP A 672 15.50 -14.88 -21.80
C TRP A 672 15.79 -16.12 -20.96
N LEU A 673 15.59 -16.00 -19.65
CA LEU A 673 15.77 -17.11 -18.71
C LEU A 673 14.44 -17.43 -18.05
N MET A 674 14.00 -18.68 -18.14
CA MET A 674 12.83 -19.20 -17.44
C MET A 674 13.25 -20.17 -16.35
N LEU A 675 12.96 -19.83 -15.09
CA LEU A 675 13.14 -20.70 -13.93
C LEU A 675 11.79 -21.30 -13.55
N GLN A 676 11.66 -22.63 -13.65
CA GLN A 676 10.42 -23.33 -13.34
C GLN A 676 10.42 -23.86 -11.91
N ASN A 677 9.26 -23.97 -11.28
CA ASN A 677 9.05 -24.60 -9.97
C ASN A 677 9.82 -23.95 -8.82
N CYS A 678 9.89 -22.61 -8.82
CA CYS A 678 10.59 -21.82 -7.80
C CYS A 678 10.09 -22.08 -6.37
N HIS A 679 8.83 -22.48 -6.20
CA HIS A 679 8.23 -22.81 -4.91
C HIS A 679 8.92 -23.98 -4.19
N LEU A 680 9.63 -24.86 -4.91
CA LEU A 680 10.35 -26.01 -4.32
C LEU A 680 11.59 -25.59 -3.52
N LEU A 681 12.17 -24.42 -3.80
CA LEU A 681 13.41 -23.93 -3.18
C LEU A 681 13.24 -22.54 -2.56
N VAL A 682 12.30 -22.41 -1.63
CA VAL A 682 11.96 -21.12 -0.99
C VAL A 682 13.16 -20.41 -0.35
N LYS A 683 14.09 -21.15 0.27
CA LYS A 683 15.29 -20.57 0.90
C LYS A 683 16.21 -19.91 -0.13
N TRP A 684 16.42 -20.55 -1.27
CA TRP A 684 17.29 -20.05 -2.34
C TRP A 684 16.72 -18.80 -3.02
N LEU A 685 15.39 -18.63 -3.03
CA LEU A 685 14.78 -17.41 -3.59
C LEU A 685 15.28 -16.13 -2.90
N LYS A 686 15.69 -16.18 -1.63
CA LYS A 686 16.32 -15.06 -0.94
C LYS A 686 17.69 -14.69 -1.55
N ASP A 687 18.45 -15.68 -2.03
CA ASP A 687 19.72 -15.45 -2.70
C ASP A 687 19.53 -14.98 -4.14
N LEU A 688 18.48 -15.45 -4.81
CA LEU A 688 18.04 -14.91 -6.10
C LEU A 688 17.67 -13.42 -5.96
N GLU A 689 16.90 -13.06 -4.94
CA GLU A 689 16.53 -11.66 -4.65
C GLU A 689 17.78 -10.78 -4.52
N LYS A 690 18.75 -11.17 -3.69
CA LYS A 690 20.04 -10.46 -3.55
C LYS A 690 20.78 -10.32 -4.87
N SER A 691 20.72 -11.32 -5.73
CA SER A 691 21.40 -11.31 -7.03
C SER A 691 20.71 -10.35 -7.99
N LEU A 692 19.37 -10.33 -8.01
CA LEU A 692 18.58 -9.38 -8.79
C LEU A 692 18.82 -7.94 -8.36
N GLU A 693 18.99 -7.69 -7.06
CA GLU A 693 19.29 -6.35 -6.55
C GLU A 693 20.69 -5.83 -6.90
N ARG A 694 21.67 -6.71 -7.13
CA ARG A 694 23.02 -6.30 -7.57
C ARG A 694 23.06 -5.88 -9.03
N ILE A 695 22.07 -6.30 -9.82
CA ILE A 695 21.99 -5.98 -11.25
C ILE A 695 21.52 -4.52 -11.38
N THR A 696 22.44 -3.62 -11.68
CA THR A 696 22.15 -2.19 -11.83
C THR A 696 21.95 -1.77 -13.29
N LYS A 697 22.57 -2.47 -14.24
CA LYS A 697 22.47 -2.19 -15.68
C LYS A 697 22.36 -3.50 -16.49
N PRO A 698 21.19 -4.14 -16.54
CA PRO A 698 20.98 -5.31 -17.40
C PRO A 698 20.91 -4.91 -18.88
N HIS A 699 21.12 -5.88 -19.77
CA HIS A 699 20.90 -5.70 -21.20
C HIS A 699 19.42 -5.39 -21.50
N PRO A 700 19.09 -4.47 -22.43
CA PRO A 700 17.69 -4.09 -22.73
C PRO A 700 16.76 -5.25 -23.15
N ASP A 701 17.31 -6.27 -23.79
CA ASP A 701 16.55 -7.46 -24.23
C ASP A 701 16.41 -8.55 -23.16
N PHE A 702 17.12 -8.43 -22.03
CA PHE A 702 17.06 -9.44 -20.97
C PHE A 702 15.65 -9.51 -20.37
N ARG A 703 15.14 -10.73 -20.15
CA ARG A 703 13.90 -10.98 -19.42
C ARG A 703 14.04 -12.22 -18.53
N LEU A 704 13.58 -12.11 -17.29
CA LEU A 704 13.53 -13.22 -16.34
C LEU A 704 12.08 -13.65 -16.12
N TRP A 705 11.80 -14.92 -16.36
CA TRP A 705 10.50 -15.56 -16.18
C TRP A 705 10.61 -16.57 -15.05
N LEU A 706 9.71 -16.50 -14.07
CA LEU A 706 9.67 -17.39 -12.92
C LEU A 706 8.31 -18.10 -12.90
N THR A 707 8.28 -19.41 -12.66
CA THR A 707 7.02 -20.11 -12.35
C THR A 707 7.01 -20.58 -10.92
N THR A 708 5.89 -20.40 -10.24
CA THR A 708 5.72 -20.77 -8.84
C THR A 708 4.28 -21.13 -8.53
N ASP A 709 4.10 -22.00 -7.54
CA ASP A 709 2.81 -22.19 -6.90
C ASP A 709 2.67 -21.11 -5.82
N PRO A 710 1.44 -20.76 -5.40
CA PRO A 710 1.22 -19.80 -4.33
C PRO A 710 1.85 -20.30 -3.02
N THR A 711 2.82 -19.56 -2.49
CA THR A 711 3.50 -19.91 -1.24
C THR A 711 3.70 -18.68 -0.36
N LYS A 712 3.42 -18.81 0.95
CA LYS A 712 3.59 -17.71 1.92
C LYS A 712 5.05 -17.30 2.14
N GLY A 713 6.00 -18.19 1.85
CA GLY A 713 7.43 -17.95 2.04
C GLY A 713 8.13 -17.31 0.84
N PHE A 714 7.42 -17.01 -0.26
CA PHE A 714 8.02 -16.39 -1.43
C PHE A 714 8.54 -14.98 -1.07
N PRO A 715 9.77 -14.59 -1.46
CA PRO A 715 10.34 -13.31 -1.04
C PRO A 715 9.55 -12.10 -1.53
N ILE A 716 9.22 -11.21 -0.60
CA ILE A 716 8.39 -10.02 -0.85
C ILE A 716 9.06 -9.07 -1.84
N GLY A 717 10.38 -8.87 -1.79
CA GLY A 717 11.03 -7.91 -2.70
C GLY A 717 11.08 -8.38 -4.15
N ILE A 718 11.07 -9.69 -4.43
CA ILE A 718 10.87 -10.20 -5.79
C ILE A 718 9.44 -9.92 -6.24
N LEU A 719 8.44 -10.22 -5.40
CA LEU A 719 7.04 -9.95 -5.74
C LEU A 719 6.82 -8.46 -5.96
N GLN A 720 7.26 -7.58 -5.07
CA GLN A 720 7.09 -6.13 -5.22
C GLN A 720 7.65 -5.57 -6.55
N LYS A 721 8.75 -6.12 -7.06
CA LYS A 721 9.39 -5.71 -8.33
C LYS A 721 8.87 -6.46 -9.56
N SER A 722 8.11 -7.54 -9.38
CA SER A 722 7.70 -8.39 -10.49
C SER A 722 6.37 -7.98 -11.12
N LEU A 723 6.22 -8.30 -12.40
CA LEU A 723 4.92 -8.41 -13.05
C LEU A 723 4.36 -9.80 -12.74
N LYS A 724 3.25 -9.87 -12.01
CA LYS A 724 2.61 -11.13 -11.64
C LYS A 724 1.55 -11.49 -12.66
N VAL A 725 1.52 -12.76 -13.02
CA VAL A 725 0.52 -13.30 -13.93
C VAL A 725 -0.02 -14.58 -13.33
N VAL A 726 -1.30 -14.58 -12.98
CA VAL A 726 -2.00 -15.75 -12.49
C VAL A 726 -2.58 -16.50 -13.68
N THR A 727 -2.21 -17.77 -13.84
CA THR A 727 -2.74 -18.64 -14.90
C THR A 727 -3.80 -19.57 -14.32
N GLU A 728 -5.04 -19.09 -14.25
CA GLU A 728 -6.23 -19.86 -13.86
C GLU A 728 -7.25 -19.89 -15.00
N PRO A 729 -8.06 -20.97 -15.12
CA PRO A 729 -9.21 -20.96 -16.02
C PRO A 729 -10.22 -19.89 -15.53
N PRO A 730 -10.79 -19.09 -16.44
CA PRO A 730 -11.76 -18.07 -16.06
C PRO A 730 -13.04 -18.69 -15.46
N ASN A 731 -13.79 -17.92 -14.69
CA ASN A 731 -15.05 -18.38 -14.10
C ASN A 731 -16.22 -18.01 -15.03
N GLY A 732 -17.03 -19.00 -15.38
CA GLY A 732 -18.20 -18.86 -16.24
C GLY A 732 -18.05 -19.62 -17.55
N LEU A 733 -19.15 -20.24 -18.00
CA LEU A 733 -19.19 -21.08 -19.19
C LEU A 733 -18.77 -20.31 -20.45
N LYS A 734 -19.28 -19.09 -20.63
CA LYS A 734 -18.93 -18.21 -21.74
C LYS A 734 -17.42 -17.91 -21.76
N LEU A 735 -16.85 -17.53 -20.61
CA LEU A 735 -15.45 -17.12 -20.53
C LEU A 735 -14.51 -18.30 -20.74
N ASN A 736 -14.84 -19.48 -20.22
CA ASN A 736 -14.08 -20.71 -20.47
C ASN A 736 -14.11 -21.10 -21.95
N MET A 737 -15.31 -21.15 -22.55
CA MET A 737 -15.46 -21.42 -23.99
C MET A 737 -14.65 -20.44 -24.84
N ARG A 738 -14.75 -19.14 -24.53
CA ARG A 738 -14.00 -18.09 -25.22
C ARG A 738 -12.49 -18.29 -25.07
N ALA A 739 -12.00 -18.61 -23.87
CA ALA A 739 -10.59 -18.83 -23.62
C ALA A 739 -10.04 -20.05 -24.37
N THR A 740 -10.78 -21.16 -24.40
CA THR A 740 -10.41 -22.36 -25.17
C THR A 740 -10.42 -22.06 -26.67
N TYR A 741 -11.48 -21.47 -27.20
CA TYR A 741 -11.60 -21.15 -28.64
C TYR A 741 -10.61 -20.09 -29.14
N PHE A 742 -10.21 -19.16 -28.28
CA PHE A 742 -9.20 -18.15 -28.61
C PHE A 742 -7.84 -18.80 -28.92
N LYS A 743 -7.47 -19.87 -28.20
CA LYS A 743 -6.21 -20.60 -28.41
C LYS A 743 -6.19 -21.48 -29.65
N ILE A 744 -7.35 -21.92 -30.13
CA ILE A 744 -7.45 -22.78 -31.31
C ILE A 744 -7.16 -21.94 -32.57
N SER A 745 -6.12 -22.28 -33.34
CA SER A 745 -5.83 -21.58 -34.60
C SER A 745 -6.78 -22.00 -35.73
N HIS A 746 -6.91 -21.18 -36.78
CA HIS A 746 -7.67 -21.58 -37.99
C HIS A 746 -7.11 -22.86 -38.60
N GLU A 747 -5.78 -22.97 -38.64
CA GLU A 747 -5.08 -24.15 -39.13
C GLU A 747 -5.47 -25.42 -38.37
N MET A 748 -5.59 -25.37 -37.03
CA MET A 748 -5.98 -26.51 -36.21
C MET A 748 -7.41 -27.00 -36.50
N LEU A 749 -8.35 -26.08 -36.81
CA LEU A 749 -9.73 -26.44 -37.15
C LEU A 749 -9.86 -27.05 -38.55
N ASP A 750 -8.95 -26.72 -39.46
CA ASP A 750 -8.96 -27.21 -40.84
C ASP A 750 -8.06 -28.44 -41.05
N GLN A 751 -7.36 -28.92 -40.02
CA GLN A 751 -6.51 -30.12 -40.08
C GLN A 751 -7.28 -31.40 -40.43
N CYS A 752 -8.53 -31.54 -39.98
CA CYS A 752 -9.34 -32.72 -40.23
C CYS A 752 -10.30 -32.48 -41.41
N PRO A 753 -10.30 -33.34 -42.44
CA PRO A 753 -11.20 -33.19 -43.60
C PRO A 753 -12.64 -33.64 -43.31
N HIS A 754 -12.92 -34.26 -42.16
CA HIS A 754 -14.24 -34.79 -41.84
C HIS A 754 -15.20 -33.67 -41.42
N PRO A 755 -16.42 -33.55 -42.01
CA PRO A 755 -17.34 -32.43 -41.74
C PRO A 755 -17.80 -32.38 -40.28
N ALA A 756 -17.94 -33.54 -39.62
CA ALA A 756 -18.28 -33.61 -38.19
C ALA A 756 -17.20 -33.05 -37.23
N PHE A 757 -15.95 -32.82 -37.68
CA PHE A 757 -14.87 -32.41 -36.78
C PHE A 757 -15.13 -31.06 -36.12
N LYS A 758 -15.48 -30.01 -36.89
CA LYS A 758 -15.68 -28.65 -36.35
C LYS A 758 -16.84 -28.59 -35.33
N PRO A 759 -18.03 -29.18 -35.61
CA PRO A 759 -19.10 -29.30 -34.61
C PRO A 759 -18.68 -30.11 -33.36
N LEU A 760 -17.91 -31.19 -33.52
CA LEU A 760 -17.47 -32.00 -32.38
C LEU A 760 -16.40 -31.31 -31.53
N VAL A 761 -15.56 -30.46 -32.11
CA VAL A 761 -14.65 -29.59 -31.36
C VAL A 761 -15.45 -28.61 -30.50
N TYR A 762 -16.59 -28.08 -31.00
CA TYR A 762 -17.49 -27.24 -30.21
C TYR A 762 -18.11 -28.01 -29.05
N VAL A 763 -18.62 -29.21 -29.31
CA VAL A 763 -19.16 -30.11 -28.27
C VAL A 763 -18.10 -30.43 -27.22
N LEU A 764 -16.87 -30.74 -27.64
CA LEU A 764 -15.76 -31.03 -26.73
C LEU A 764 -15.37 -29.81 -25.90
N ALA A 765 -15.33 -28.61 -26.49
CA ALA A 765 -15.05 -27.38 -25.77
C ALA A 765 -16.15 -27.07 -24.74
N PHE A 766 -17.42 -27.29 -25.11
CA PHE A 766 -18.55 -27.13 -24.22
C PHE A 766 -18.47 -28.12 -23.05
N PHE A 767 -18.20 -29.39 -23.33
CA PHE A 767 -17.95 -30.41 -22.31
C PHE A 767 -16.81 -30.01 -21.36
N HIS A 768 -15.66 -29.59 -21.91
CA HIS A 768 -14.51 -29.16 -21.11
C HIS A 768 -14.88 -28.01 -20.16
N ALA A 769 -15.57 -26.99 -20.67
CA ALA A 769 -16.01 -25.85 -19.89
C ALA A 769 -17.05 -26.24 -18.82
N VAL A 770 -18.00 -27.15 -19.12
CA VAL A 770 -18.98 -27.66 -18.15
C VAL A 770 -18.31 -28.38 -16.99
N VAL A 771 -17.34 -29.27 -17.29
CA VAL A 771 -16.66 -30.08 -16.28
C VAL A 771 -15.76 -29.20 -15.39
N GLN A 772 -15.16 -28.14 -15.94
CA GLN A 772 -14.45 -27.11 -15.19
C GLN A 772 -15.40 -26.29 -14.31
N GLU A 773 -16.48 -25.75 -14.86
CA GLU A 773 -17.45 -24.93 -14.11
C GLU A 773 -18.14 -25.70 -12.99
N ARG A 774 -18.39 -27.00 -13.18
CA ARG A 774 -19.04 -27.84 -12.16
C ARG A 774 -18.27 -27.88 -10.84
N ARG A 775 -16.95 -27.61 -10.83
CA ARG A 775 -16.11 -27.50 -9.61
C ARG A 775 -16.56 -26.40 -8.66
N LYS A 776 -17.17 -25.34 -9.20
CA LYS A 776 -17.66 -24.18 -8.47
C LYS A 776 -18.66 -24.57 -7.37
N PHE A 777 -19.43 -25.63 -7.58
CA PHE A 777 -20.47 -26.08 -6.65
C PHE A 777 -19.95 -27.03 -5.55
N GLY A 778 -18.63 -27.13 -5.39
CA GLY A 778 -18.00 -27.98 -4.37
C GLY A 778 -18.50 -29.42 -4.48
N LYS A 779 -18.91 -30.01 -3.34
CA LYS A 779 -19.36 -31.41 -3.25
C LYS A 779 -20.63 -31.74 -4.04
N ILE A 780 -21.45 -30.74 -4.38
CA ILE A 780 -22.64 -30.94 -5.23
C ILE A 780 -22.20 -31.14 -6.69
N GLY A 781 -21.11 -30.48 -7.08
CA GLY A 781 -20.52 -30.62 -8.40
C GLY A 781 -19.69 -31.89 -8.54
N TRP A 782 -18.64 -32.00 -7.72
CA TRP A 782 -17.69 -33.11 -7.68
C TRP A 782 -17.40 -33.49 -6.22
N ASN A 783 -17.34 -34.78 -5.90
CA ASN A 783 -16.98 -35.23 -4.55
C ASN A 783 -15.53 -34.87 -4.20
N VAL A 784 -14.64 -35.00 -5.18
CA VAL A 784 -13.22 -34.64 -5.07
C VAL A 784 -12.89 -33.51 -6.05
N TYR A 785 -12.03 -32.60 -5.64
CA TYR A 785 -11.55 -31.53 -6.49
C TYR A 785 -10.53 -32.09 -7.50
N TYR A 786 -10.97 -32.29 -8.74
CA TYR A 786 -10.10 -32.69 -9.86
C TYR A 786 -9.49 -31.45 -10.54
N ASP A 787 -8.45 -31.65 -11.36
CA ASP A 787 -7.81 -30.61 -12.21
C ASP A 787 -7.80 -31.05 -13.68
N PHE A 788 -8.65 -30.42 -14.50
CA PHE A 788 -8.93 -30.71 -15.90
C PHE A 788 -8.30 -29.57 -16.67
N ASN A 789 -7.24 -29.90 -17.38
CA ASN A 789 -6.32 -28.93 -17.94
C ASN A 789 -6.55 -28.80 -19.44
N GLU A 790 -6.00 -27.74 -20.01
CA GLU A 790 -5.96 -27.53 -21.46
C GLU A 790 -5.32 -28.72 -22.19
N SER A 791 -4.31 -29.37 -21.58
CA SER A 791 -3.67 -30.56 -22.16
C SER A 791 -4.67 -31.70 -22.40
N ASP A 792 -5.66 -31.85 -21.52
CA ASP A 792 -6.69 -32.88 -21.66
C ASP A 792 -7.60 -32.57 -22.87
N PHE A 793 -7.95 -31.29 -23.04
CA PHE A 793 -8.69 -30.82 -24.21
C PHE A 793 -7.91 -31.03 -25.51
N GLN A 794 -6.63 -30.64 -25.55
CA GLN A 794 -5.78 -30.79 -26.74
C GLN A 794 -5.63 -32.25 -27.16
N VAL A 795 -5.34 -33.15 -26.21
CA VAL A 795 -5.24 -34.59 -26.51
C VAL A 795 -6.58 -35.14 -26.98
N CYS A 796 -7.71 -34.72 -26.39
CA CYS A 796 -9.03 -35.14 -26.87
C CYS A 796 -9.34 -34.62 -28.28
N MET A 797 -8.89 -33.40 -28.62
CA MET A 797 -9.02 -32.83 -29.96
C MET A 797 -8.16 -33.61 -30.97
N GLU A 798 -6.94 -34.02 -30.60
CA GLU A 798 -6.09 -34.89 -31.43
C GLU A 798 -6.68 -36.29 -31.62
N ILE A 799 -7.32 -36.85 -30.57
CA ILE A 799 -8.08 -38.11 -30.66
C ILE A 799 -9.22 -37.96 -31.67
N LEU A 800 -10.02 -36.89 -31.58
CA LEU A 800 -11.07 -36.60 -32.56
C LEU A 800 -10.50 -36.51 -33.97
N ASN A 801 -9.43 -35.75 -34.17
CA ASN A 801 -8.78 -35.60 -35.48
C ASN A 801 -8.30 -36.97 -36.03
N THR A 802 -7.63 -37.76 -35.20
CA THR A 802 -7.06 -39.06 -35.62
C THR A 802 -8.14 -40.06 -36.03
N TYR A 803 -9.21 -40.20 -35.23
CA TYR A 803 -10.25 -41.18 -35.49
C TYR A 803 -11.20 -40.75 -36.63
N LEU A 804 -11.54 -39.45 -36.71
CA LEU A 804 -12.37 -38.94 -37.80
C LEU A 804 -11.62 -38.92 -39.14
N THR A 805 -10.32 -38.63 -39.13
CA THR A 805 -9.49 -38.73 -40.34
C THR A 805 -9.39 -40.17 -40.83
N LYS A 806 -9.23 -41.14 -39.92
CA LYS A 806 -9.28 -42.57 -40.28
C LYS A 806 -10.63 -42.98 -40.85
N ALA A 807 -11.74 -42.56 -40.23
CA ALA A 807 -13.09 -42.84 -40.73
C ALA A 807 -13.30 -42.24 -42.14
N PHE A 808 -12.85 -41.00 -42.35
CA PHE A 808 -12.91 -40.33 -43.66
C PHE A 808 -12.09 -41.06 -44.72
N GLN A 809 -10.85 -41.46 -44.41
CA GLN A 809 -9.98 -42.21 -45.32
C GLN A 809 -10.56 -43.58 -45.69
N GLN A 810 -11.19 -44.26 -44.72
CA GLN A 810 -11.82 -45.56 -44.91
C GLN A 810 -13.22 -45.47 -45.55
N ARG A 811 -13.74 -44.24 -45.75
CA ARG A 811 -15.12 -43.97 -46.21
C ARG A 811 -16.19 -44.65 -45.36
N ASP A 812 -15.95 -44.79 -44.06
CA ASP A 812 -16.94 -45.32 -43.13
C ASP A 812 -17.98 -44.23 -42.84
N PRO A 813 -19.28 -44.45 -43.12
CA PRO A 813 -20.32 -43.47 -42.81
C PRO A 813 -20.60 -43.34 -41.30
N ARG A 814 -20.11 -44.25 -40.45
CA ARG A 814 -20.39 -44.24 -39.01
C ARG A 814 -19.24 -43.63 -38.21
N ILE A 815 -19.59 -42.72 -37.31
CA ILE A 815 -18.65 -42.17 -36.33
C ILE A 815 -18.38 -43.24 -35.25
N PRO A 816 -17.13 -43.52 -34.85
CA PRO A 816 -16.80 -44.55 -33.88
C PRO A 816 -17.07 -44.08 -32.43
N TRP A 817 -18.34 -43.87 -32.08
CA TRP A 817 -18.76 -43.33 -30.78
C TRP A 817 -18.28 -44.16 -29.59
N GLY A 818 -18.32 -45.49 -29.67
CA GLY A 818 -17.85 -46.34 -28.57
C GLY A 818 -16.39 -46.09 -28.21
N SER A 819 -15.52 -45.97 -29.22
CA SER A 819 -14.10 -45.66 -29.03
C SER A 819 -13.90 -44.22 -28.55
N LEU A 820 -14.62 -43.25 -29.12
CA LEU A 820 -14.50 -41.84 -28.73
C LEU A 820 -14.96 -41.61 -27.29
N LYS A 821 -16.13 -42.14 -26.91
CA LYS A 821 -16.67 -42.04 -25.54
C LYS A 821 -15.75 -42.70 -24.52
N TYR A 822 -15.20 -43.88 -24.84
CA TYR A 822 -14.27 -44.57 -23.96
C TYR A 822 -12.96 -43.81 -23.80
N LEU A 823 -12.35 -43.35 -24.91
CA LEU A 823 -11.07 -42.64 -24.85
C LEU A 823 -11.19 -41.28 -24.17
N ILE A 824 -12.21 -40.49 -24.49
CA ILE A 824 -12.41 -39.17 -23.90
C ILE A 824 -12.91 -39.29 -22.45
N GLY A 825 -13.97 -40.07 -22.23
CA GLY A 825 -14.66 -40.20 -20.95
C GLY A 825 -13.95 -41.05 -19.92
N GLU A 826 -13.57 -42.29 -20.26
CA GLU A 826 -13.01 -43.25 -19.30
C GLU A 826 -11.48 -43.12 -19.18
N VAL A 827 -10.78 -42.92 -20.30
CA VAL A 827 -9.30 -42.91 -20.30
C VAL A 827 -8.75 -41.52 -19.95
N MET A 828 -9.14 -40.48 -20.68
CA MET A 828 -8.58 -39.14 -20.48
C MET A 828 -9.16 -38.44 -19.24
N TYR A 829 -10.45 -38.08 -19.25
CA TYR A 829 -11.07 -37.39 -18.12
C TYR A 829 -11.30 -38.34 -16.93
N GLY A 830 -11.73 -39.59 -17.19
CA GLY A 830 -11.94 -40.62 -16.18
C GLY A 830 -10.66 -41.12 -15.52
N GLY A 831 -9.51 -41.00 -16.21
CA GLY A 831 -8.19 -41.25 -15.62
C GLY A 831 -7.84 -40.28 -14.49
N ARG A 832 -8.43 -39.07 -14.48
CA ARG A 832 -8.27 -38.08 -13.41
C ARG A 832 -9.30 -38.25 -12.30
N ALA A 833 -10.50 -38.72 -12.63
CA ALA A 833 -11.55 -38.99 -11.64
C ALA A 833 -11.23 -40.26 -10.84
N ILE A 834 -11.02 -40.11 -9.53
CA ILE A 834 -10.68 -41.23 -8.62
C ILE A 834 -11.96 -41.83 -8.03
N ASP A 835 -12.96 -40.99 -7.76
CA ASP A 835 -14.21 -41.41 -7.12
C ASP A 835 -15.18 -42.06 -8.12
N SER A 836 -15.85 -43.13 -7.65
CA SER A 836 -16.75 -43.93 -8.50
C SER A 836 -18.05 -43.19 -8.86
N PHE A 837 -18.56 -42.30 -8.00
CA PHE A 837 -19.75 -41.50 -8.32
C PHE A 837 -19.41 -40.39 -9.30
N ASP A 838 -18.25 -39.76 -9.14
CA ASP A 838 -17.76 -38.75 -10.09
C ASP A 838 -17.52 -39.35 -11.49
N ARG A 839 -16.96 -40.57 -11.57
CA ARG A 839 -16.84 -41.30 -12.84
C ARG A 839 -18.18 -41.54 -13.52
N ARG A 840 -19.21 -41.93 -12.75
CA ARG A 840 -20.57 -42.12 -13.28
C ARG A 840 -21.11 -40.83 -13.91
N ILE A 841 -20.83 -39.67 -13.32
CA ILE A 841 -21.23 -38.37 -13.89
C ILE A 841 -20.54 -38.13 -15.24
N LEU A 842 -19.24 -38.42 -15.34
CA LEU A 842 -18.49 -38.29 -16.61
C LEU A 842 -19.05 -39.20 -17.70
N THR A 843 -19.36 -40.46 -17.38
CA THR A 843 -19.96 -41.40 -18.34
C THR A 843 -21.31 -40.90 -18.86
N ILE A 844 -22.16 -40.35 -17.96
CA ILE A 844 -23.46 -39.78 -18.35
C ILE A 844 -23.28 -38.60 -19.31
N TYR A 845 -22.33 -37.69 -19.05
CA TYR A 845 -22.05 -36.60 -19.98
C TYR A 845 -21.57 -37.08 -21.35
N MET A 846 -20.74 -38.13 -21.41
CA MET A 846 -20.36 -38.72 -22.69
C MET A 846 -21.54 -39.30 -23.44
N ASP A 847 -22.52 -39.86 -22.73
CA ASP A 847 -23.72 -40.40 -23.37
C ASP A 847 -24.70 -39.32 -23.84
N GLU A 848 -24.82 -38.22 -23.11
CA GLU A 848 -25.69 -37.10 -23.45
C GLU A 848 -25.10 -36.14 -24.49
N TYR A 849 -23.77 -35.96 -24.52
CA TYR A 849 -23.13 -34.98 -25.41
C TYR A 849 -22.52 -35.59 -26.67
N LEU A 850 -22.31 -36.91 -26.74
CA LEU A 850 -21.71 -37.57 -27.90
C LEU A 850 -22.65 -38.66 -28.45
N GLY A 851 -23.10 -38.51 -29.69
CA GLY A 851 -23.92 -39.50 -30.38
C GLY A 851 -24.45 -39.01 -31.73
N ASP A 852 -25.04 -39.92 -32.50
CA ASP A 852 -25.58 -39.60 -33.83
C ASP A 852 -26.71 -38.57 -33.79
N PHE A 853 -27.43 -38.47 -32.66
CA PHE A 853 -28.51 -37.50 -32.44
C PHE A 853 -28.08 -36.04 -32.61
N ILE A 854 -26.78 -35.75 -32.48
CA ILE A 854 -26.22 -34.39 -32.65
C ILE A 854 -26.43 -33.87 -34.07
N PHE A 855 -26.43 -34.77 -35.05
CA PHE A 855 -26.58 -34.46 -36.47
C PHE A 855 -28.02 -34.69 -36.98
N ASP A 856 -28.96 -34.96 -36.09
CA ASP A 856 -30.37 -35.15 -36.46
C ASP A 856 -31.00 -33.81 -36.86
N THR A 857 -31.49 -33.74 -38.10
CA THR A 857 -32.16 -32.56 -38.65
C THR A 857 -33.63 -32.45 -38.23
N PHE A 858 -34.25 -33.56 -37.78
CA PHE A 858 -35.64 -33.58 -37.34
C PHE A 858 -35.80 -33.28 -35.85
N GLN A 859 -34.81 -33.66 -35.03
CA GLN A 859 -34.73 -33.31 -33.62
C GLN A 859 -33.39 -32.62 -33.34
N PRO A 860 -33.32 -31.28 -33.49
CA PRO A 860 -32.10 -30.53 -33.22
C PRO A 860 -31.63 -30.75 -31.78
N PHE A 861 -30.36 -31.11 -31.64
CA PHE A 861 -29.75 -31.27 -30.33
C PHE A 861 -29.57 -29.91 -29.64
N HIS A 862 -29.97 -29.85 -28.38
CA HIS A 862 -29.76 -28.72 -27.49
C HIS A 862 -29.05 -29.23 -26.25
N PHE A 863 -27.93 -28.60 -25.87
CA PHE A 863 -27.26 -28.90 -24.60
C PHE A 863 -28.17 -28.55 -23.42
N PHE A 864 -28.88 -27.43 -23.54
CA PHE A 864 -29.88 -26.97 -22.60
C PHE A 864 -30.79 -25.94 -23.28
N ARG A 865 -32.10 -25.98 -22.99
CA ARG A 865 -33.07 -25.03 -23.53
C ARG A 865 -34.10 -24.65 -22.48
N ASN A 866 -34.23 -23.36 -22.19
CA ASN A 866 -35.32 -22.80 -21.41
C ASN A 866 -36.04 -21.69 -22.20
N LYS A 867 -36.88 -20.89 -21.54
CA LYS A 867 -37.63 -19.80 -22.20
C LYS A 867 -36.76 -18.59 -22.59
N GLU A 868 -35.59 -18.45 -21.99
CA GLU A 868 -34.73 -17.26 -22.09
C GLU A 868 -33.46 -17.52 -22.91
N VAL A 869 -32.95 -18.74 -22.87
CA VAL A 869 -31.64 -19.13 -23.41
C VAL A 869 -31.73 -20.50 -24.10
N ASP A 870 -31.05 -20.61 -25.24
CA ASP A 870 -30.97 -21.82 -26.05
C ASP A 870 -29.50 -22.15 -26.35
N TYR A 871 -28.95 -23.16 -25.67
CA TYR A 871 -27.59 -23.66 -25.89
C TYR A 871 -27.62 -24.75 -26.96
N LYS A 872 -27.20 -24.38 -28.17
CA LYS A 872 -27.17 -25.27 -29.34
C LYS A 872 -25.84 -25.19 -30.07
N ILE A 873 -25.61 -26.14 -30.95
CA ILE A 873 -24.43 -26.14 -31.82
C ILE A 873 -24.64 -25.10 -32.93
N PRO A 874 -23.69 -24.18 -33.17
CA PRO A 874 -23.79 -23.18 -34.22
C PRO A 874 -23.84 -23.82 -35.62
N VAL A 875 -24.62 -23.21 -36.52
CA VAL A 875 -24.75 -23.67 -37.91
C VAL A 875 -23.72 -22.94 -38.77
N GLY A 876 -22.65 -23.63 -39.16
CA GLY A 876 -21.61 -23.12 -40.07
C GLY A 876 -20.25 -23.77 -39.87
N ASP A 877 -19.35 -23.61 -40.84
CA ASP A 877 -18.01 -24.24 -40.86
C ASP A 877 -16.86 -23.26 -40.59
N GLU A 878 -17.18 -21.99 -40.33
CA GLU A 878 -16.21 -20.90 -40.11
C GLU A 878 -16.00 -20.65 -38.62
N LYS A 879 -14.73 -20.45 -38.21
CA LYS A 879 -14.38 -20.15 -36.81
C LYS A 879 -15.15 -18.94 -36.26
N GLU A 880 -15.34 -17.91 -37.08
CA GLU A 880 -16.01 -16.66 -36.71
C GLU A 880 -17.44 -16.89 -36.23
N LYS A 881 -18.20 -17.78 -36.89
CA LYS A 881 -19.57 -18.13 -36.47
C LYS A 881 -19.62 -18.83 -35.12
N PHE A 882 -18.65 -19.69 -34.82
CA PHE A 882 -18.53 -20.30 -33.50
C PHE A 882 -18.20 -19.25 -32.43
N VAL A 883 -17.32 -18.30 -32.74
CA VAL A 883 -16.96 -17.20 -31.83
C VAL A 883 -18.15 -16.26 -31.59
N GLU A 884 -18.88 -15.86 -32.63
CA GLU A 884 -20.11 -15.06 -32.52
C GLU A 884 -21.16 -15.75 -31.64
N ALA A 885 -21.33 -17.06 -31.81
CA ALA A 885 -22.24 -17.83 -30.97
C ALA A 885 -21.79 -17.88 -29.50
N ILE A 886 -20.49 -17.99 -29.24
CA ILE A 886 -19.93 -17.92 -27.87
C ILE A 886 -20.13 -16.52 -27.28
N GLU A 887 -19.96 -15.46 -28.06
CA GLU A 887 -20.19 -14.09 -27.61
C GLU A 887 -21.68 -13.79 -27.33
N ALA A 888 -22.60 -14.45 -28.03
CA ALA A 888 -24.03 -14.35 -27.78
C ALA A 888 -24.50 -15.10 -26.51
N LEU A 889 -23.66 -15.95 -25.90
CA LEU A 889 -24.02 -16.63 -24.65
C LEU A 889 -24.18 -15.64 -23.48
N PRO A 890 -25.06 -15.94 -22.51
CA PRO A 890 -25.22 -15.09 -21.34
C PRO A 890 -24.00 -15.21 -20.40
N LEU A 891 -23.66 -14.09 -19.75
CA LEU A 891 -22.57 -14.01 -18.77
C LEU A 891 -22.88 -14.79 -17.49
N ALA A 892 -24.16 -14.81 -17.08
CA ALA A 892 -24.66 -15.64 -15.99
C ALA A 892 -25.30 -16.91 -16.57
N ASN A 893 -25.03 -18.06 -15.95
CA ASN A 893 -25.57 -19.35 -16.37
C ASN A 893 -26.25 -20.01 -15.18
N THR A 894 -27.40 -20.65 -15.41
CA THR A 894 -28.09 -21.42 -14.37
C THR A 894 -27.40 -22.77 -14.17
N PRO A 895 -27.46 -23.36 -12.97
CA PRO A 895 -26.88 -24.69 -12.69
C PRO A 895 -27.43 -25.80 -13.58
N GLU A 896 -28.62 -25.63 -14.13
CA GLU A 896 -29.30 -26.59 -14.99
C GLU A 896 -28.53 -26.86 -16.28
N VAL A 897 -27.78 -25.88 -16.78
CA VAL A 897 -26.89 -26.04 -17.93
C VAL A 897 -25.81 -27.10 -17.67
N PHE A 898 -25.45 -27.29 -16.39
CA PHE A 898 -24.50 -28.30 -15.93
C PHE A 898 -25.19 -29.57 -15.40
N GLY A 899 -26.50 -29.75 -15.64
CA GLY A 899 -27.27 -30.88 -15.11
C GLY A 899 -27.43 -30.86 -13.58
N LEU A 900 -27.38 -29.68 -12.95
CA LEU A 900 -27.60 -29.48 -11.52
C LEU A 900 -28.94 -28.79 -11.25
N HIS A 901 -29.51 -28.99 -10.07
CA HIS A 901 -30.72 -28.29 -9.65
C HIS A 901 -30.44 -26.79 -9.37
N PRO A 902 -31.35 -25.85 -9.68
CA PRO A 902 -31.16 -24.40 -9.45
C PRO A 902 -30.66 -24.05 -8.04
N ASN A 903 -31.21 -24.69 -7.00
CA ASN A 903 -30.78 -24.52 -5.60
C ASN A 903 -29.27 -24.74 -5.32
N ALA A 904 -28.52 -25.39 -6.22
CA ALA A 904 -27.07 -25.52 -6.08
C ALA A 904 -26.37 -24.14 -6.03
N GLU A 905 -26.93 -23.13 -6.70
CA GLU A 905 -26.42 -21.75 -6.66
C GLU A 905 -26.50 -21.10 -5.28
N ILE A 906 -27.56 -21.39 -4.52
CA ILE A 906 -27.82 -20.72 -3.23
C ILE A 906 -26.65 -20.96 -2.28
N GLY A 907 -26.19 -22.21 -2.18
CA GLY A 907 -25.05 -22.57 -1.34
C GLY A 907 -23.74 -21.93 -1.79
N TYR A 908 -23.49 -21.93 -3.11
CA TYR A 908 -22.30 -21.32 -3.69
C TYR A 908 -22.24 -19.81 -3.43
N TYR A 909 -23.28 -19.06 -3.81
CA TYR A 909 -23.25 -17.61 -3.65
C TYR A 909 -23.32 -17.16 -2.20
N THR A 910 -24.01 -17.90 -1.33
CA THR A 910 -23.99 -17.61 0.12
C THR A 910 -22.56 -17.69 0.67
N GLN A 911 -21.80 -18.72 0.25
CA GLN A 911 -20.41 -18.85 0.67
C GLN A 911 -19.55 -17.74 0.06
N ALA A 912 -19.71 -17.46 -1.23
CA ALA A 912 -18.95 -16.41 -1.91
C ALA A 912 -19.19 -15.01 -1.32
N ALA A 913 -20.44 -14.68 -0.93
CA ALA A 913 -20.76 -13.42 -0.25
C ALA A 913 -20.10 -13.34 1.14
N ARG A 914 -20.14 -14.43 1.92
CA ARG A 914 -19.48 -14.50 3.23
C ARG A 914 -17.96 -14.39 3.15
N ASP A 915 -17.35 -15.08 2.20
CA ASP A 915 -15.90 -15.03 1.96
C ASP A 915 -15.49 -13.61 1.53
N MET A 916 -16.29 -12.97 0.67
CA MET A 916 -16.07 -11.57 0.28
C MET A 916 -16.15 -10.63 1.48
N TRP A 917 -17.17 -10.74 2.33
CA TRP A 917 -17.27 -9.93 3.55
C TRP A 917 -16.13 -10.17 4.52
N ALA A 918 -15.71 -11.42 4.72
CA ALA A 918 -14.58 -11.76 5.57
C ALA A 918 -13.29 -11.08 5.09
N HIS A 919 -13.02 -11.11 3.78
CA HIS A 919 -11.87 -10.43 3.21
C HIS A 919 -12.00 -8.90 3.27
N LEU A 920 -13.18 -8.33 3.01
CA LEU A 920 -13.40 -6.88 3.15
C LEU A 920 -13.22 -6.39 4.59
N LEU A 921 -13.62 -7.19 5.58
CA LEU A 921 -13.37 -6.90 7.00
C LEU A 921 -11.88 -6.94 7.33
N GLU A 922 -11.11 -7.84 6.71
CA GLU A 922 -9.65 -7.87 6.86
C GLU A 922 -8.96 -6.66 6.20
N LEU A 923 -9.57 -6.09 5.15
CA LEU A 923 -9.08 -4.89 4.45
C LEU A 923 -9.45 -3.58 5.17
N GLN A 924 -10.42 -3.59 6.09
CA GLN A 924 -10.73 -2.40 6.88
C GLN A 924 -9.66 -2.10 7.94
N PRO A 925 -9.37 -0.82 8.20
CA PRO A 925 -8.43 -0.43 9.25
C PRO A 925 -8.92 -0.93 10.61
N GLN A 926 -8.13 -1.80 11.24
CA GLN A 926 -8.50 -2.44 12.52
C GLN A 926 -8.53 -1.47 13.71
N THR A 927 -8.02 -0.25 13.53
CA THR A 927 -7.90 0.81 14.54
C THR A 927 -8.78 2.03 14.25
N GLY A 928 -9.80 1.89 13.40
CA GLY A 928 -10.81 2.93 13.23
C GLY A 928 -11.62 3.11 14.51
N GLU A 929 -11.22 4.05 15.36
CA GLU A 929 -12.09 4.59 16.41
C GLU A 929 -13.29 5.26 15.74
N SER A 930 -14.38 4.52 15.62
CA SER A 930 -15.69 5.14 15.62
C SER A 930 -15.93 5.59 17.06
N SER A 931 -15.81 6.89 17.30
CA SER A 931 -15.98 7.56 18.59
C SER A 931 -17.38 7.39 19.23
N SER A 932 -18.24 6.57 18.65
CA SER A 932 -19.60 6.24 19.10
C SER A 932 -19.86 4.74 19.28
N GLY A 933 -18.88 3.86 19.02
CA GLY A 933 -19.03 2.40 19.08
C GLY A 933 -18.43 1.74 20.31
N ILE A 934 -19.01 0.61 20.74
CA ILE A 934 -18.42 -0.29 21.76
C ILE A 934 -17.02 -0.71 21.28
N SER A 935 -16.01 -0.60 22.15
CA SER A 935 -14.65 -1.00 21.79
C SER A 935 -14.61 -2.50 21.44
N ARG A 936 -13.70 -2.90 20.55
CA ARG A 936 -13.54 -4.31 20.15
C ARG A 936 -13.36 -5.22 21.35
N ASP A 937 -12.56 -4.79 22.32
CA ASP A 937 -12.24 -5.56 23.52
C ASP A 937 -13.46 -5.66 24.45
N ASP A 938 -14.24 -4.59 24.58
CA ASP A 938 -15.50 -4.60 25.32
C ASP A 938 -16.54 -5.54 24.67
N TYR A 939 -16.65 -5.52 23.34
CA TYR A 939 -17.56 -6.41 22.61
C TYR A 939 -17.16 -7.88 22.78
N ILE A 940 -15.87 -8.20 22.62
CA ILE A 940 -15.36 -9.57 22.82
C ILE A 940 -15.58 -9.99 24.28
N GLY A 941 -15.36 -9.08 25.23
CA GLY A 941 -15.63 -9.32 26.65
C GLY A 941 -17.10 -9.65 26.93
N GLN A 942 -18.04 -8.91 26.32
CA GLN A 942 -19.48 -9.17 26.43
C GLN A 942 -19.85 -10.55 25.85
N VAL A 943 -19.42 -10.84 24.62
CA VAL A 943 -19.66 -12.14 23.96
C VAL A 943 -19.09 -13.29 24.79
N ALA A 944 -17.88 -13.14 25.32
CA ALA A 944 -17.24 -14.16 26.14
C ALA A 944 -18.06 -14.43 27.41
N LYS A 945 -18.55 -13.38 28.06
CA LYS A 945 -19.38 -13.45 29.27
C LYS A 945 -20.74 -14.10 28.99
N ASP A 946 -21.36 -13.78 27.87
CA ASP A 946 -22.64 -14.38 27.46
C ASP A 946 -22.53 -15.88 27.19
N ILE A 947 -21.43 -16.31 26.55
CA ILE A 947 -21.16 -17.73 26.32
C ILE A 947 -20.91 -18.43 27.65
N GLU A 948 -20.09 -17.83 28.52
CA GLU A 948 -19.79 -18.37 29.85
C GLU A 948 -21.05 -18.57 30.68
N ASN A 949 -21.98 -17.60 30.68
CA ASN A 949 -23.27 -17.69 31.36
C ASN A 949 -24.17 -18.83 30.82
N LYS A 950 -24.00 -19.22 29.55
CA LYS A 950 -24.75 -20.30 28.90
C LYS A 950 -24.05 -21.66 29.03
N MET A 951 -22.88 -21.76 29.69
CA MET A 951 -22.15 -23.03 29.78
C MET A 951 -22.87 -24.05 30.67
N PRO A 952 -23.10 -25.29 30.18
CA PRO A 952 -23.70 -26.34 30.99
C PRO A 952 -22.72 -26.86 32.05
N LYS A 953 -23.27 -27.45 33.13
CA LYS A 953 -22.45 -28.12 34.16
C LYS A 953 -21.85 -29.42 33.60
N VAL A 954 -20.63 -29.71 34.04
CA VAL A 954 -19.90 -30.95 33.70
C VAL A 954 -20.65 -32.16 34.25
N PHE A 955 -20.72 -33.25 33.48
CA PHE A 955 -21.34 -34.50 33.92
C PHE A 955 -20.41 -35.25 34.89
N ASP A 956 -20.92 -35.69 36.04
CA ASP A 956 -20.19 -36.56 36.98
C ASP A 956 -20.20 -38.01 36.46
N LEU A 957 -19.11 -38.41 35.81
CA LEU A 957 -18.99 -39.74 35.19
C LEU A 957 -19.03 -40.88 36.21
N ASP A 958 -18.58 -40.65 37.45
CA ASP A 958 -18.60 -41.67 38.50
C ASP A 958 -20.01 -41.93 39.02
N GLN A 959 -20.81 -40.87 39.17
CA GLN A 959 -22.24 -41.01 39.48
C GLN A 959 -23.02 -41.66 38.35
N VAL A 960 -22.74 -41.27 37.10
CA VAL A 960 -23.38 -41.86 35.92
C VAL A 960 -23.03 -43.35 35.79
N ARG A 961 -21.76 -43.72 35.97
CA ARG A 961 -21.32 -45.13 35.94
C ARG A 961 -21.95 -45.95 37.05
N LYS A 962 -22.12 -45.37 38.26
CA LYS A 962 -22.85 -46.03 39.35
C LYS A 962 -24.33 -46.26 39.04
N ARG A 963 -24.99 -45.31 38.36
CA ARG A 963 -26.40 -45.47 37.92
C ARG A 963 -26.59 -46.53 36.84
N LEU A 964 -25.63 -46.68 35.94
CA LEU A 964 -25.67 -47.67 34.85
C LEU A 964 -25.42 -49.13 35.30
N GLY A 965 -24.95 -49.35 36.54
CA GLY A 965 -24.73 -50.68 37.11
C GLY A 965 -23.60 -51.49 36.47
N THR A 966 -23.54 -52.80 36.77
CA THR A 966 -22.48 -53.73 36.31
C THR A 966 -22.75 -54.38 34.94
N GLY A 967 -23.95 -54.21 34.37
CA GLY A 967 -24.35 -54.76 33.07
C GLY A 967 -24.28 -53.74 31.94
N ILE A 968 -23.10 -53.15 31.69
CA ILE A 968 -22.95 -52.04 30.74
C ILE A 968 -23.09 -52.55 29.30
N SER A 969 -24.12 -52.07 28.60
CA SER A 969 -24.31 -52.34 27.17
C SER A 969 -23.26 -51.58 26.32
N PRO A 970 -22.91 -52.05 25.10
CA PRO A 970 -22.01 -51.32 24.21
C PRO A 970 -22.45 -49.88 23.93
N THR A 971 -23.77 -49.62 23.88
CA THR A 971 -24.32 -48.26 23.69
C THR A 971 -24.09 -47.37 24.91
N SER A 972 -24.18 -47.91 26.13
CA SER A 972 -23.87 -47.17 27.36
C SER A 972 -22.37 -46.87 27.49
N VAL A 973 -21.49 -47.73 26.97
CA VAL A 973 -20.03 -47.45 26.88
C VAL A 973 -19.76 -46.28 25.93
N VAL A 974 -20.40 -46.28 24.75
CA VAL A 974 -20.28 -45.17 23.79
C VAL A 974 -20.81 -43.86 24.39
N LEU A 975 -21.93 -43.91 25.12
CA LEU A 975 -22.46 -42.74 25.82
C LEU A 975 -21.46 -42.19 26.86
N LEU A 976 -20.86 -43.06 27.67
CA LEU A 976 -19.84 -42.64 28.65
C LEU A 976 -18.62 -41.97 27.97
N GLN A 977 -18.17 -42.51 26.84
CA GLN A 977 -17.07 -41.91 26.06
C GLN A 977 -17.44 -40.56 25.46
N GLU A 978 -18.66 -40.43 24.93
CA GLU A 978 -19.21 -39.17 24.41
C GLU A 978 -19.31 -38.10 25.52
N LEU A 979 -19.80 -38.48 26.70
CA LEU A 979 -19.88 -37.59 27.88
C LEU A 979 -18.49 -37.15 28.35
N GLU A 980 -17.50 -38.05 28.36
CA GLU A 980 -16.12 -37.72 28.71
C GLU A 980 -15.54 -36.70 27.71
N ARG A 981 -15.75 -36.91 26.41
CA ARG A 981 -15.30 -35.97 25.37
C ARG A 981 -16.01 -34.62 25.47
N PHE A 982 -17.32 -34.63 25.74
CA PHE A 982 -18.10 -33.41 25.93
C PHE A 982 -17.63 -32.62 27.16
N ASN A 983 -17.35 -33.30 28.27
CA ASN A 983 -16.78 -32.70 29.47
C ASN A 983 -15.42 -32.03 29.20
N LYS A 984 -14.53 -32.67 28.43
CA LYS A 984 -13.25 -32.06 28.03
C LYS A 984 -13.45 -30.76 27.24
N LEU A 985 -14.43 -30.73 26.34
CA LEU A 985 -14.80 -29.53 25.59
C LEU A 985 -15.33 -28.42 26.52
N VAL A 986 -16.30 -28.73 27.39
CA VAL A 986 -16.88 -27.78 28.36
C VAL A 986 -15.80 -27.15 29.22
N VAL A 987 -14.94 -27.97 29.83
CA VAL A 987 -13.85 -27.49 30.70
C VAL A 987 -12.89 -26.59 29.93
N ARG A 988 -12.52 -26.98 28.69
CA ARG A 988 -11.61 -26.16 27.87
C ARG A 988 -12.22 -24.81 27.52
N MET A 989 -13.51 -24.78 27.14
CA MET A 989 -14.24 -23.55 26.84
C MET A 989 -14.29 -22.61 28.03
N THR A 990 -14.74 -23.09 29.20
CA THR A 990 -14.83 -22.28 30.43
C THR A 990 -13.47 -21.69 30.80
N LYS A 991 -12.41 -22.51 30.76
CA LYS A 991 -11.05 -22.03 31.06
C LYS A 991 -10.58 -20.97 30.07
N SER A 992 -10.77 -21.18 28.76
CA SER A 992 -10.35 -20.22 27.74
C SER A 992 -11.11 -18.89 27.81
N LEU A 993 -12.40 -18.91 28.15
CA LEU A 993 -13.22 -17.71 28.28
C LEU A 993 -12.81 -16.88 29.51
N ALA A 994 -12.58 -17.54 30.64
CA ALA A 994 -12.10 -16.89 31.85
C ALA A 994 -10.69 -16.30 31.67
N GLU A 995 -9.77 -17.02 31.02
CA GLU A 995 -8.43 -16.51 30.70
C GLU A 995 -8.48 -15.34 29.71
N LEU A 996 -9.39 -15.37 28.73
CA LEU A 996 -9.57 -14.28 27.79
C LEU A 996 -10.08 -13.01 28.48
N GLN A 997 -11.11 -13.11 29.33
CA GLN A 997 -11.61 -11.95 30.08
C GLN A 997 -10.53 -11.31 30.97
N ARG A 998 -9.70 -12.14 31.61
CA ARG A 998 -8.56 -11.67 32.41
C ARG A 998 -7.46 -11.04 31.56
N ALA A 999 -7.25 -11.54 30.34
CA ALA A 999 -6.31 -10.95 29.40
C ALA A 999 -6.79 -9.60 28.88
N LEU A 1000 -8.09 -9.46 28.56
CA LEU A 1000 -8.71 -8.19 28.17
C LEU A 1000 -8.67 -7.16 29.30
N ALA A 1001 -8.83 -7.60 30.56
CA ALA A 1001 -8.65 -6.76 31.74
C ALA A 1001 -7.17 -6.41 32.06
N GLY A 1002 -6.21 -6.96 31.30
CA GLY A 1002 -4.77 -6.72 31.50
C GLY A 1002 -4.13 -7.50 32.64
N GLU A 1003 -4.83 -8.45 33.28
CA GLU A 1003 -4.29 -9.26 34.37
C GLU A 1003 -3.37 -10.40 33.89
N VAL A 1004 -3.57 -10.86 32.66
CA VAL A 1004 -2.84 -11.99 32.06
C VAL A 1004 -2.35 -11.59 30.68
N GLY A 1005 -1.13 -11.98 30.30
CA GLY A 1005 -0.60 -11.72 28.96
C GLY A 1005 -1.37 -12.45 27.87
N MET A 1006 -1.64 -11.77 26.75
CA MET A 1006 -2.32 -12.35 25.60
C MET A 1006 -1.44 -13.39 24.90
N SER A 1007 -1.88 -14.65 24.88
CA SER A 1007 -1.19 -15.73 24.15
C SER A 1007 -1.75 -15.88 22.74
N ASN A 1008 -1.00 -16.53 21.84
CA ASN A 1008 -1.49 -16.82 20.48
C ASN A 1008 -2.81 -17.63 20.47
N GLU A 1009 -3.04 -18.46 21.49
CA GLU A 1009 -4.30 -19.20 21.64
C GLU A 1009 -5.44 -18.29 22.05
N LEU A 1010 -5.21 -17.36 22.99
CA LEU A 1010 -6.22 -16.40 23.42
C LEU A 1010 -6.54 -15.39 22.31
N ASP A 1011 -5.54 -15.03 21.50
CA ASP A 1011 -5.73 -14.16 20.34
C ASP A 1011 -6.58 -14.86 19.25
N ASP A 1012 -6.38 -16.15 18.99
CA ASP A 1012 -7.25 -16.96 18.12
C ASP A 1012 -8.69 -17.02 18.65
N VAL A 1013 -8.87 -17.18 19.97
CA VAL A 1013 -10.19 -17.16 20.60
C VAL A 1013 -10.84 -15.80 20.47
N ALA A 1014 -10.14 -14.71 20.82
CA ALA A 1014 -10.64 -13.34 20.71
C ALA A 1014 -11.05 -13.01 19.28
N ARG A 1015 -10.19 -13.32 18.30
CA ARG A 1015 -10.47 -13.14 16.87
C ARG A 1015 -11.66 -13.98 16.42
N SER A 1016 -11.75 -15.25 16.84
CA SER A 1016 -12.85 -16.13 16.46
C SER A 1016 -14.19 -15.68 17.05
N LEU A 1017 -14.21 -15.22 18.31
CA LEU A 1017 -15.40 -14.68 18.97
C LEU A 1017 -15.87 -13.39 18.27
N PHE A 1018 -14.93 -12.51 17.92
CA PHE A 1018 -15.21 -11.27 17.18
C PHE A 1018 -15.83 -11.54 15.81
N ILE A 1019 -15.32 -12.52 15.06
CA ILE A 1019 -15.83 -12.88 13.72
C ILE A 1019 -17.09 -13.77 13.82
N GLY A 1020 -17.42 -14.29 15.00
CA GLY A 1020 -18.55 -15.22 15.18
C GLY A 1020 -18.27 -16.64 14.69
N HIS A 1021 -17.01 -17.07 14.69
CA HIS A 1021 -16.56 -18.44 14.40
C HIS A 1021 -16.21 -19.21 15.66
N ILE A 1022 -16.18 -20.54 15.53
CA ILE A 1022 -15.74 -21.44 16.62
C ILE A 1022 -14.20 -21.43 16.66
N PRO A 1023 -13.58 -21.05 17.81
CA PRO A 1023 -12.14 -21.09 18.03
C PRO A 1023 -11.51 -22.46 17.72
N ASN A 1024 -10.27 -22.47 17.22
CA ASN A 1024 -9.60 -23.69 16.79
C ASN A 1024 -9.39 -24.68 17.95
N ILE A 1025 -9.10 -24.16 19.15
CA ILE A 1025 -8.95 -24.97 20.37
C ILE A 1025 -10.25 -25.71 20.76
N TRP A 1026 -11.41 -25.16 20.42
CA TRP A 1026 -12.71 -25.81 20.66
C TRP A 1026 -13.02 -26.80 19.53
N ARG A 1027 -12.72 -26.42 18.29
CA ARG A 1027 -12.95 -27.26 17.09
C ARG A 1027 -12.20 -28.59 17.16
N ARG A 1028 -10.98 -28.62 17.71
CA ARG A 1028 -10.23 -29.88 17.91
C ARG A 1028 -10.94 -30.89 18.81
N LEU A 1029 -11.80 -30.42 19.73
CA LEU A 1029 -12.52 -31.27 20.68
C LEU A 1029 -13.97 -31.52 20.25
N ALA A 1030 -14.56 -30.62 19.46
CA ALA A 1030 -15.89 -30.74 18.88
C ALA A 1030 -15.92 -31.63 17.62
N PRO A 1031 -17.08 -32.14 17.21
CA PRO A 1031 -17.27 -32.73 15.88
C PRO A 1031 -17.03 -31.69 14.78
N ASP A 1032 -16.53 -32.15 13.62
CA ASP A 1032 -16.31 -31.27 12.46
C ASP A 1032 -17.61 -30.56 12.07
N THR A 1033 -17.58 -29.23 12.04
CA THR A 1033 -18.75 -28.40 11.84
C THR A 1033 -18.41 -27.09 11.13
N LEU A 1034 -19.33 -26.64 10.28
CA LEU A 1034 -19.28 -25.35 9.57
C LEU A 1034 -20.30 -24.35 10.14
N LYS A 1035 -20.88 -24.62 11.32
CA LYS A 1035 -21.86 -23.74 11.96
C LYS A 1035 -21.16 -22.46 12.48
N SER A 1036 -21.83 -21.32 12.37
CA SER A 1036 -21.43 -20.09 13.08
C SER A 1036 -21.49 -20.31 14.59
N LEU A 1037 -20.78 -19.49 15.35
CA LEU A 1037 -20.68 -19.59 16.80
C LEU A 1037 -22.06 -19.62 17.47
N GLY A 1038 -22.96 -18.70 17.11
CA GLY A 1038 -24.33 -18.66 17.66
C GLY A 1038 -25.13 -19.94 17.36
N ASN A 1039 -25.13 -20.40 16.11
CA ASN A 1039 -25.82 -21.62 15.70
C ASN A 1039 -25.21 -22.89 16.33
N TRP A 1040 -23.89 -22.88 16.51
CA TRP A 1040 -23.18 -23.95 17.17
C TRP A 1040 -23.49 -24.00 18.66
N MET A 1041 -23.60 -22.85 19.36
CA MET A 1041 -24.02 -22.80 20.76
C MET A 1041 -25.43 -23.36 20.96
N VAL A 1042 -26.38 -23.06 20.05
CA VAL A 1042 -27.72 -23.67 20.09
C VAL A 1042 -27.64 -25.19 19.90
N TYR A 1043 -26.84 -25.66 18.94
CA TYR A 1043 -26.62 -27.09 18.72
C TYR A 1043 -25.97 -27.76 19.95
N PHE A 1044 -24.96 -27.12 20.54
CA PHE A 1044 -24.23 -27.56 21.71
C PHE A 1044 -25.15 -27.72 22.92
N LEU A 1045 -26.03 -26.76 23.18
CA LEU A 1045 -27.04 -26.82 24.25
C LEU A 1045 -28.11 -27.90 23.99
N ARG A 1046 -28.54 -28.05 22.74
CA ARG A 1046 -29.45 -29.15 22.35
C ARG A 1046 -28.79 -30.51 22.55
N ARG A 1047 -27.50 -30.63 22.23
CA ARG A 1047 -26.73 -31.88 22.43
C ARG A 1047 -26.54 -32.19 23.90
N PHE A 1048 -26.27 -31.18 24.74
CA PHE A 1048 -26.29 -31.33 26.19
C PHE A 1048 -27.65 -31.85 26.70
N SER A 1049 -28.75 -31.24 26.24
CA SER A 1049 -30.11 -31.65 26.60
C SER A 1049 -30.41 -33.10 26.16
N GLN A 1050 -29.92 -33.49 24.98
CA GLN A 1050 -30.01 -34.86 24.48
C GLN A 1050 -29.24 -35.84 25.36
N TYR A 1051 -28.01 -35.51 25.77
CA TYR A 1051 -27.24 -36.34 26.69
C TYR A 1051 -27.91 -36.47 28.05
N VAL A 1052 -28.47 -35.38 28.59
CA VAL A 1052 -29.27 -35.42 29.83
C VAL A 1052 -30.48 -36.34 29.69
N LEU A 1053 -31.19 -36.27 28.56
CA LEU A 1053 -32.35 -37.12 28.28
C LEU A 1053 -31.96 -38.61 28.15
N TRP A 1054 -30.84 -38.92 27.49
CA TRP A 1054 -30.33 -40.29 27.40
C TRP A 1054 -29.93 -40.86 28.77
N LEU A 1055 -29.35 -40.04 29.64
CA LEU A 1055 -29.05 -40.41 31.03
C LEU A 1055 -30.30 -40.66 31.89
N LEU A 1056 -31.44 -40.06 31.53
CA LEU A 1056 -32.73 -40.26 32.21
C LEU A 1056 -33.47 -41.50 31.70
N LEU A 1057 -33.34 -41.84 30.41
CA LEU A 1057 -34.02 -42.98 29.78
C LEU A 1057 -33.35 -44.33 30.08
N ASP A 1058 -32.02 -44.40 30.24
CA ASP A 1058 -31.30 -45.64 30.58
C ASP A 1058 -31.48 -46.05 32.07
N GLY A 1059 -32.23 -45.27 32.85
CA GLY A 1059 -32.53 -45.52 34.26
C GLY A 1059 -33.92 -46.12 34.54
N SER A 1060 -34.71 -46.43 33.50
CA SER A 1060 -36.05 -47.06 33.61
C SER A 1060 -36.07 -48.52 33.23
#